data_AF-A0A2V3JHT3-F1
#
_entry.id   AF-A0A2V3JHT3-F1
#
_cell.length_a   1.000
_cell.length_b   1.000
_cell.length_c   1.000
_cell.angle_alpha   90.00
_cell.angle_beta   90.00
_cell.angle_gamma   90.00
#
_symmetry.space_group_name_H-M   'P 1'
#
loop_
_entity.id
_entity.type
_entity.pdbx_description
1 polymer ?
#
loop_
_entity_poly.entity_id
_entity_poly.type
_entity_poly.pdbx_seq_one_letter_code
_entity_poly.pdbx_strand_id
1 'polypeptide(L)'
;MKRRGGEAISGAKLRYNDRTADMYVPLEEVRLEMIRMGKREREKLVGTTMFALLLILSVGIGTASADGPAWMRNSGWDLMDVGQGSAPELADLDDDGDYDLLLGNNDGLALGYENTGGASSPAWTRKTGWDVYADPGYGGTKVAFADLDNDGDYDLLLGEGPTGDISAHENTGSVSSPNWTRKSSWDSPTLQYPGAKPAIADLDGDGDYDLICGQAFMGDLFAYENTGGVSSPNWAKKSIWDPPSVGQGATPDFADLDGDGDYDLMIGKKDGGTTYAYENTGSASSPVWTREPEWDPPSVAAELSAKPALADLDGDSDYDLLLGTQLGVTYGFENTAPLPSPAIYVSETGWWYDGQQFNASSTPIQSAVNNATAGDTIIIKDGTYTENVEVETGSLTIRSENGSDHTTVQTAYGWIHVFMVTASNVNVSELTVTGTSWSRIAGVCIKDVSNCNISNNVATGNFFGIYLADNSSNCMVSNNLAYSNIRPGIVLHGAFNNIITNNTAYSNGGGGCSVSWRSHNNTLSNNTIYSGYVGIGNGQEAYNNIIRDNNIRGMSASGIRISYGTHNSSIFNNNFSSCSVGIEISEGFDNMIYNNKISNSENGTALIRSSGNRIYLNNFINNTDEVYSEDSTDNLWNSTEELHYTYNDTTFIDYLGNYWDGYDGDDGDGDGIGDTSFDMGYATDDRPLMKHFEEYHIIPPAFTPVDAVIALEIAVGRHPFNREVDADGDGVITSLDALMILQAAEGNIEIDE
;
A
#
# COMPACT_ATOMS: atom_id res chain seq x y z
N MET A 1 -42.48 37.48 53.41
CA MET A 1 -42.89 38.86 53.00
C MET A 1 -41.98 39.31 51.85
N LYS A 2 -42.46 40.16 50.91
CA LYS A 2 -41.68 40.83 49.82
C LYS A 2 -40.86 39.86 48.92
N ARG A 3 -41.24 39.43 47.70
CA ARG A 3 -41.88 40.04 46.51
C ARG A 3 -41.05 41.10 45.74
N ARG A 4 -40.66 40.73 44.50
CA ARG A 4 -40.43 41.48 43.22
C ARG A 4 -39.12 41.00 42.55
N GLY A 5 -39.03 40.69 41.25
CA GLY A 5 -39.98 40.41 40.15
C GLY A 5 -39.32 39.37 39.21
N GLY A 6 -39.90 38.81 38.14
CA GLY A 6 -41.04 39.24 37.33
C GLY A 6 -40.57 40.12 36.15
N GLU A 7 -40.99 39.93 34.89
CA GLU A 7 -41.78 38.89 34.18
C GLU A 7 -41.28 38.89 32.70
N ALA A 8 -41.52 37.93 31.78
CA ALA A 8 -42.43 36.78 31.74
C ALA A 8 -41.68 35.42 31.59
N ILE A 9 -41.72 34.56 30.54
CA ILE A 9 -42.28 34.52 29.15
C ILE A 9 -43.06 33.17 28.94
N SER A 10 -43.78 33.02 27.82
CA SER A 10 -44.74 31.93 27.52
C SER A 10 -44.25 30.82 26.57
N GLY A 11 -44.86 29.61 26.64
CA GLY A 11 -45.09 28.82 25.42
C GLY A 11 -44.91 27.30 25.42
N ALA A 12 -45.47 26.53 26.37
CA ALA A 12 -45.42 25.07 26.29
C ALA A 12 -46.45 24.50 25.28
N LYS A 13 -45.98 23.99 24.11
CA LYS A 13 -46.78 23.12 23.21
C LYS A 13 -45.96 22.37 22.13
N LEU A 14 -45.46 21.18 22.48
CA LEU A 14 -45.16 20.05 21.58
C LEU A 14 -45.93 18.86 22.19
N ARG A 15 -46.83 18.10 21.52
CA ARG A 15 -46.82 17.43 20.19
C ARG A 15 -45.75 16.34 20.08
N TYR A 16 -46.23 15.13 19.78
CA TYR A 16 -45.48 13.98 19.26
C TYR A 16 -44.69 14.37 18.02
N ASN A 17 -43.58 13.67 17.80
CA ASN A 17 -43.05 13.29 16.48
C ASN A 17 -42.04 12.15 16.68
N ASP A 18 -41.80 11.36 15.63
CA ASP A 18 -40.72 10.38 15.56
C ASP A 18 -39.33 11.02 15.55
N ARG A 19 -38.33 10.22 15.95
CA ARG A 19 -37.04 10.05 15.25
C ARG A 19 -36.22 8.95 15.92
N THR A 20 -36.01 7.86 15.21
CA THR A 20 -34.73 7.15 15.23
C THR A 20 -33.72 8.05 14.53
N ALA A 21 -32.65 8.41 15.22
CA ALA A 21 -31.54 9.20 14.68
C ALA A 21 -30.27 8.87 15.46
N ASP A 22 -29.17 8.71 14.72
CA ASP A 22 -27.77 8.96 15.10
C ASP A 22 -27.31 8.44 16.47
N MET A 23 -26.63 7.29 16.50
CA MET A 23 -25.91 6.82 17.69
C MET A 23 -24.56 7.55 17.90
N TYR A 24 -24.55 8.87 17.68
CA TYR A 24 -23.45 9.74 18.08
C TYR A 24 -23.47 9.92 19.60
N VAL A 25 -22.66 9.14 20.32
CA VAL A 25 -22.49 9.30 21.77
C VAL A 25 -21.68 10.57 22.04
N PRO A 26 -22.22 11.61 22.68
CA PRO A 26 -21.46 12.83 22.94
C PRO A 26 -20.38 12.55 24.00
N LEU A 27 -19.14 12.93 23.71
CA LEU A 27 -18.00 12.87 24.65
C LEU A 27 -18.31 13.48 26.02
N GLU A 28 -19.22 14.46 26.07
CA GLU A 28 -19.69 15.12 27.29
C GLU A 28 -20.46 14.18 28.26
N GLU A 29 -21.15 13.15 27.78
CA GLU A 29 -21.84 12.17 28.65
C GLU A 29 -20.86 11.13 29.21
N VAL A 30 -19.95 10.62 28.37
CA VAL A 30 -18.83 9.75 28.81
C VAL A 30 -18.00 10.45 29.88
N ARG A 31 -17.69 11.74 29.67
CA ARG A 31 -17.02 12.62 30.64
C ARG A 31 -17.77 12.72 31.97
N LEU A 32 -19.09 12.75 31.95
CA LEU A 32 -19.94 12.83 33.16
C LEU A 32 -20.01 11.51 33.94
N GLU A 33 -19.88 10.35 33.28
CA GLU A 33 -19.74 9.06 33.97
C GLU A 33 -18.34 8.84 34.54
N MET A 34 -17.27 9.14 33.78
CA MET A 34 -15.88 9.00 34.25
C MET A 34 -15.59 9.78 35.55
N ILE A 35 -16.24 10.94 35.73
CA ILE A 35 -16.17 11.78 36.94
C ILE A 35 -16.82 11.11 38.17
N ARG A 36 -17.73 10.14 37.98
CA ARG A 36 -18.48 9.45 39.06
C ARG A 36 -17.85 8.12 39.51
N MET A 37 -17.00 7.50 38.69
CA MET A 37 -16.45 6.16 38.94
C MET A 37 -15.37 6.10 40.03
N GLY A 38 -15.21 4.94 40.67
CA GLY A 38 -14.15 4.68 41.65
C GLY A 38 -12.78 4.42 41.01
N LYS A 39 -11.68 4.65 41.75
CA LYS A 39 -10.31 4.48 41.21
C LYS A 39 -10.07 3.08 40.62
N ARG A 40 -10.51 2.03 41.33
CA ARG A 40 -10.42 0.62 40.92
C ARG A 40 -11.27 0.21 39.73
N GLU A 41 -12.22 1.05 39.30
CA GLU A 41 -13.05 0.79 38.13
C GLU A 41 -12.41 1.42 36.88
N ARG A 42 -11.81 2.62 37.02
CA ARG A 42 -10.93 3.20 35.97
C ARG A 42 -9.73 2.29 35.68
N GLU A 43 -9.08 1.77 36.73
CA GLU A 43 -7.98 0.79 36.62
C GLU A 43 -8.38 -0.51 35.88
N LYS A 44 -9.67 -0.84 35.79
CA LYS A 44 -10.18 -1.99 35.00
C LYS A 44 -10.62 -1.63 33.58
N LEU A 45 -11.15 -0.44 33.36
CA LEU A 45 -11.69 -0.05 32.06
C LEU A 45 -10.57 0.18 31.02
N VAL A 46 -9.47 0.84 31.44
CA VAL A 46 -8.31 1.13 30.59
C VAL A 46 -7.75 -0.13 29.93
N GLY A 47 -7.60 -1.22 30.68
CA GLY A 47 -7.08 -2.50 30.19
C GLY A 47 -8.05 -3.33 29.33
N THR A 48 -9.17 -2.77 28.84
CA THR A 48 -10.08 -3.51 27.94
C THR A 48 -10.72 -2.64 26.86
N THR A 49 -11.04 -1.36 27.13
CA THR A 49 -11.54 -0.47 26.06
C THR A 49 -10.42 0.08 25.18
N MET A 50 -9.19 0.21 25.71
CA MET A 50 -8.07 0.70 24.92
C MET A 50 -7.60 -0.33 23.89
N PHE A 51 -7.75 -1.64 24.16
CA PHE A 51 -7.41 -2.71 23.21
C PHE A 51 -8.34 -2.73 21.98
N ALA A 52 -9.62 -2.38 22.17
CA ALA A 52 -10.60 -2.26 21.08
C ALA A 52 -10.43 -0.98 20.25
N LEU A 53 -9.79 0.07 20.81
CA LEU A 53 -9.45 1.29 20.09
C LEU A 53 -8.08 1.19 19.40
N LEU A 54 -7.12 0.48 19.99
CA LEU A 54 -5.82 0.22 19.36
C LEU A 54 -5.93 -0.69 18.14
N LEU A 55 -6.81 -1.69 18.12
CA LEU A 55 -7.00 -2.51 16.91
C LEU A 55 -7.55 -1.70 15.71
N ILE A 56 -8.08 -0.50 15.94
CA ILE A 56 -8.57 0.46 14.93
C ILE A 56 -7.51 1.55 14.63
N LEU A 57 -6.41 1.61 15.41
CA LEU A 57 -5.35 2.62 15.29
C LEU A 57 -3.94 2.02 15.07
N SER A 58 -3.79 0.69 15.10
CA SER A 58 -2.54 -0.03 14.78
C SER A 58 -2.65 -0.88 13.51
N VAL A 59 -3.61 -0.54 12.64
CA VAL A 59 -3.76 -1.06 11.27
C VAL A 59 -3.78 0.11 10.25
N GLY A 60 -4.26 1.30 10.66
CA GLY A 60 -4.33 2.52 9.84
C GLY A 60 -3.00 3.25 9.57
N ILE A 61 -1.90 2.52 9.32
CA ILE A 61 -0.81 3.01 8.46
C ILE A 61 -0.42 1.93 7.42
N GLY A 62 -1.41 1.23 6.88
CA GLY A 62 -1.57 1.41 5.44
C GLY A 62 -2.00 2.85 5.20
N THR A 63 -1.59 3.45 4.08
CA THR A 63 -2.48 4.43 3.46
C THR A 63 -3.81 3.72 3.29
N ALA A 64 -4.90 4.27 3.84
CA ALA A 64 -6.18 4.01 3.20
C ALA A 64 -6.02 4.55 1.78
N SER A 65 -5.94 3.65 0.80
CA SER A 65 -6.21 4.00 -0.58
C SER A 65 -7.57 4.70 -0.58
N ALA A 66 -7.66 5.87 -1.19
CA ALA A 66 -8.90 6.63 -1.28
C ALA A 66 -9.69 6.20 -2.53
N ASP A 67 -9.52 4.92 -2.89
CA ASP A 67 -9.62 4.44 -4.26
C ASP A 67 -10.96 3.69 -4.42
N GLY A 68 -11.42 2.97 -3.39
CA GLY A 68 -12.74 2.32 -3.34
C GLY A 68 -13.94 3.25 -3.00
N PRO A 69 -15.18 2.73 -3.11
CA PRO A 69 -16.39 3.54 -3.32
C PRO A 69 -16.98 4.19 -2.07
N ALA A 70 -17.57 5.38 -2.23
CA ALA A 70 -18.16 6.21 -1.18
C ALA A 70 -19.64 6.56 -1.44
N TRP A 71 -20.54 5.67 -1.01
CA TRP A 71 -21.98 5.69 -1.34
C TRP A 71 -22.80 6.86 -0.76
N MET A 72 -23.36 7.71 -1.63
CA MET A 72 -24.40 8.69 -1.33
C MET A 72 -25.78 8.23 -1.84
N ARG A 73 -26.85 8.54 -1.10
CA ARG A 73 -28.20 8.01 -1.41
C ARG A 73 -28.93 8.86 -2.46
N ASN A 74 -28.95 8.43 -3.72
CA ASN A 74 -29.66 9.10 -4.81
C ASN A 74 -31.04 8.49 -5.08
N SER A 75 -32.10 9.19 -4.64
CA SER A 75 -33.50 8.75 -4.82
C SER A 75 -34.11 9.12 -6.17
N GLY A 76 -33.31 9.53 -7.16
CA GLY A 76 -33.75 9.71 -8.55
C GLY A 76 -33.96 8.37 -9.26
N TRP A 77 -33.08 7.40 -8.98
CA TRP A 77 -33.00 6.11 -9.67
C TRP A 77 -33.91 5.02 -9.09
N ASP A 78 -34.68 5.33 -8.04
CA ASP A 78 -35.59 4.40 -7.37
C ASP A 78 -36.73 3.91 -8.28
N LEU A 79 -36.99 2.60 -8.30
CA LEU A 79 -38.14 2.00 -8.97
C LEU A 79 -39.12 1.42 -7.93
N MET A 80 -40.41 1.77 -8.07
CA MET A 80 -41.46 1.43 -7.10
C MET A 80 -42.06 0.03 -7.34
N ASP A 81 -42.12 -0.78 -6.26
CA ASP A 81 -42.84 -2.05 -6.08
C ASP A 81 -43.27 -2.80 -7.36
N VAL A 82 -42.39 -3.66 -7.85
CA VAL A 82 -42.66 -4.62 -8.95
C VAL A 82 -43.25 -5.95 -8.47
N GLY A 83 -43.80 -5.99 -7.26
CA GLY A 83 -44.06 -7.22 -6.53
C GLY A 83 -42.86 -7.63 -5.67
N GLN A 84 -43.09 -8.57 -4.76
CA GLN A 84 -42.13 -8.94 -3.73
C GLN A 84 -40.79 -9.42 -4.31
N GLY A 85 -39.67 -8.95 -3.76
CA GLY A 85 -38.33 -9.49 -4.03
C GLY A 85 -37.64 -8.94 -5.26
N SER A 86 -37.63 -7.62 -5.47
CA SER A 86 -36.91 -6.95 -6.56
C SER A 86 -35.44 -7.38 -6.62
N ALA A 87 -34.98 -7.83 -7.78
CA ALA A 87 -33.60 -8.21 -8.06
C ALA A 87 -33.17 -7.49 -9.35
N PRO A 88 -32.49 -6.33 -9.26
CA PRO A 88 -32.06 -5.58 -10.43
C PRO A 88 -30.93 -6.31 -11.15
N GLU A 89 -30.79 -5.97 -12.43
CA GLU A 89 -29.67 -6.27 -13.31
C GLU A 89 -29.64 -5.21 -14.42
N LEU A 90 -28.45 -4.73 -14.79
CA LEU A 90 -28.25 -3.58 -15.66
C LEU A 90 -27.39 -3.94 -16.89
N ALA A 91 -27.82 -3.53 -18.09
CA ALA A 91 -27.08 -3.63 -19.35
C ALA A 91 -27.70 -2.69 -20.39
N ASP A 92 -26.96 -2.24 -21.42
CA ASP A 92 -27.58 -1.59 -22.58
C ASP A 92 -28.36 -2.64 -23.41
N LEU A 93 -29.67 -2.44 -23.61
CA LEU A 93 -30.56 -3.37 -24.31
C LEU A 93 -31.20 -2.78 -25.58
N ASP A 94 -30.90 -1.53 -25.98
CA ASP A 94 -31.14 -1.09 -27.36
C ASP A 94 -30.02 -0.34 -28.13
N ASP A 95 -28.75 -0.48 -27.70
CA ASP A 95 -27.53 0.04 -28.39
C ASP A 95 -27.58 1.58 -28.51
N ASP A 96 -28.02 2.22 -27.41
CA ASP A 96 -28.27 3.66 -27.26
C ASP A 96 -27.08 4.37 -26.56
N GLY A 97 -26.35 3.64 -25.70
CA GLY A 97 -25.23 4.13 -24.91
C GLY A 97 -25.57 4.40 -23.44
N ASP A 98 -26.63 3.80 -22.90
CA ASP A 98 -26.95 3.85 -21.48
C ASP A 98 -27.55 2.54 -20.93
N TYR A 99 -27.58 2.38 -19.59
CA TYR A 99 -27.95 1.13 -18.93
C TYR A 99 -29.48 0.99 -18.74
N ASP A 100 -30.06 0.00 -19.42
CA ASP A 100 -31.42 -0.50 -19.17
C ASP A 100 -31.49 -1.47 -18.00
N LEU A 101 -32.70 -1.67 -17.45
CA LEU A 101 -32.93 -2.44 -16.23
C LEU A 101 -33.85 -3.65 -16.46
N LEU A 102 -33.35 -4.87 -16.23
CA LEU A 102 -34.17 -6.04 -15.95
C LEU A 102 -34.38 -6.18 -14.44
N LEU A 103 -35.64 -6.09 -13.99
CA LEU A 103 -35.99 -6.15 -12.57
C LEU A 103 -36.77 -7.43 -12.24
N GLY A 104 -36.07 -8.40 -11.66
CA GLY A 104 -36.60 -9.71 -11.22
C GLY A 104 -37.48 -9.65 -9.97
N ASN A 105 -38.40 -10.60 -9.81
CA ASN A 105 -39.25 -10.74 -8.61
C ASN A 105 -39.51 -12.20 -8.19
N ASN A 106 -40.21 -12.43 -7.06
CA ASN A 106 -40.52 -13.78 -6.55
C ASN A 106 -41.55 -14.55 -7.39
N ASP A 107 -42.34 -13.88 -8.23
CA ASP A 107 -43.36 -14.51 -9.09
C ASP A 107 -42.74 -15.15 -10.36
N GLY A 108 -41.40 -15.19 -10.47
CA GLY A 108 -40.68 -15.77 -11.61
C GLY A 108 -40.61 -14.85 -12.82
N LEU A 109 -40.69 -13.53 -12.61
CA LEU A 109 -40.71 -12.54 -13.68
C LEU A 109 -39.49 -11.63 -13.57
N ALA A 110 -38.74 -11.47 -14.67
CA ALA A 110 -37.81 -10.36 -14.88
C ALA A 110 -38.52 -9.34 -15.78
N LEU A 111 -38.70 -8.12 -15.28
CA LEU A 111 -39.50 -7.08 -15.93
C LEU A 111 -38.58 -6.02 -16.51
N GLY A 112 -38.66 -5.75 -17.82
CA GLY A 112 -37.71 -4.84 -18.50
C GLY A 112 -38.14 -3.38 -18.51
N TYR A 113 -37.20 -2.47 -18.25
CA TYR A 113 -37.41 -1.02 -18.22
C TYR A 113 -36.36 -0.31 -19.07
N GLU A 114 -36.85 0.38 -20.10
CA GLU A 114 -36.11 1.29 -20.98
C GLU A 114 -35.68 2.52 -20.20
N ASN A 115 -34.38 2.84 -20.19
CA ASN A 115 -33.90 4.08 -19.60
C ASN A 115 -34.15 5.26 -20.55
N THR A 116 -35.34 5.84 -20.44
CA THR A 116 -35.71 7.05 -21.21
C THR A 116 -35.07 8.36 -20.70
N GLY A 117 -33.96 8.26 -19.95
CA GLY A 117 -33.30 9.36 -19.25
C GLY A 117 -31.98 9.83 -19.87
N GLY A 118 -31.23 8.94 -20.53
CA GLY A 118 -29.82 9.15 -20.86
C GLY A 118 -28.89 8.64 -19.76
N ALA A 119 -27.65 8.31 -20.14
CA ALA A 119 -26.54 7.79 -19.30
C ALA A 119 -26.13 8.62 -18.07
N SER A 120 -26.81 9.73 -17.78
CA SER A 120 -26.48 10.64 -16.67
C SER A 120 -27.68 11.05 -15.81
N SER A 121 -28.85 10.42 -16.01
CA SER A 121 -30.04 10.67 -15.20
C SER A 121 -31.14 9.63 -15.47
N PRO A 122 -30.95 8.35 -15.08
CA PRO A 122 -31.82 7.28 -15.56
C PRO A 122 -33.31 7.46 -15.22
N ALA A 123 -34.17 7.17 -16.19
CA ALA A 123 -35.61 7.37 -16.13
C ALA A 123 -36.40 6.17 -16.66
N TRP A 124 -36.61 5.19 -15.78
CA TRP A 124 -37.19 3.87 -16.06
C TRP A 124 -38.60 3.88 -16.67
N THR A 125 -38.73 3.48 -17.94
CA THR A 125 -39.99 3.32 -18.68
C THR A 125 -40.23 1.84 -19.01
N ARG A 126 -41.34 1.24 -18.54
CA ARG A 126 -41.61 -0.21 -18.69
C ARG A 126 -41.67 -0.66 -20.17
N LYS A 127 -40.73 -1.51 -20.57
CA LYS A 127 -40.49 -2.06 -21.91
C LYS A 127 -40.82 -3.56 -21.95
N THR A 128 -42.11 -3.90 -22.09
CA THR A 128 -42.59 -5.30 -22.03
C THR A 128 -42.14 -6.20 -23.20
N GLY A 129 -41.23 -5.73 -24.07
CA GLY A 129 -40.59 -6.55 -25.08
C GLY A 129 -39.46 -7.42 -24.51
N TRP A 130 -38.81 -6.94 -23.45
CA TRP A 130 -37.68 -7.60 -22.80
C TRP A 130 -38.08 -8.50 -21.61
N ASP A 131 -39.36 -8.50 -21.20
CA ASP A 131 -39.84 -9.27 -20.04
C ASP A 131 -39.51 -10.78 -20.18
N VAL A 132 -38.80 -11.35 -19.19
CA VAL A 132 -38.36 -12.75 -19.16
C VAL A 132 -39.09 -13.54 -18.06
N TYR A 133 -39.24 -14.85 -18.27
CA TYR A 133 -40.06 -15.73 -17.44
C TYR A 133 -39.24 -16.94 -16.96
N ALA A 134 -39.04 -17.02 -15.64
CA ALA A 134 -38.42 -18.15 -14.94
C ALA A 134 -39.49 -18.95 -14.16
N ASP A 135 -39.14 -20.10 -13.60
CA ASP A 135 -40.05 -20.82 -12.70
C ASP A 135 -40.19 -20.08 -11.35
N PRO A 136 -41.42 -19.78 -10.86
CA PRO A 136 -41.63 -18.96 -9.65
C PRO A 136 -41.02 -19.57 -8.37
N GLY A 137 -40.53 -18.73 -7.46
CA GLY A 137 -39.94 -19.22 -6.21
C GLY A 137 -39.40 -18.16 -5.25
N TYR A 138 -38.22 -18.42 -4.69
CA TYR A 138 -37.78 -17.78 -3.45
C TYR A 138 -36.59 -16.81 -3.62
N GLY A 139 -36.75 -15.59 -3.08
CA GLY A 139 -35.70 -14.58 -2.99
C GLY A 139 -35.53 -13.70 -4.23
N GLY A 140 -36.49 -13.74 -5.18
CA GLY A 140 -36.41 -13.06 -6.48
C GLY A 140 -35.52 -13.79 -7.50
N THR A 141 -35.96 -13.85 -8.76
CA THR A 141 -35.08 -14.26 -9.87
C THR A 141 -34.03 -13.17 -10.11
N LYS A 142 -32.74 -13.44 -9.83
CA LYS A 142 -31.63 -12.57 -10.30
C LYS A 142 -31.27 -13.00 -11.72
N VAL A 143 -30.99 -12.02 -12.55
CA VAL A 143 -30.44 -12.16 -13.89
C VAL A 143 -28.92 -11.95 -13.80
N ALA A 144 -28.15 -12.53 -14.72
CA ALA A 144 -26.82 -12.05 -15.06
C ALA A 144 -26.71 -11.90 -16.59
N PHE A 145 -26.10 -10.83 -17.08
CA PHE A 145 -25.82 -10.61 -18.51
C PHE A 145 -24.37 -10.94 -18.87
N ALA A 146 -24.15 -11.52 -20.05
CA ALA A 146 -22.84 -11.64 -20.70
C ALA A 146 -23.04 -12.05 -22.17
N ASP A 147 -22.09 -11.75 -23.05
CA ASP A 147 -22.04 -12.38 -24.38
C ASP A 147 -21.47 -13.81 -24.22
N LEU A 148 -22.30 -14.85 -24.41
CA LEU A 148 -21.94 -16.25 -24.15
C LEU A 148 -21.62 -17.07 -25.42
N ASP A 149 -21.79 -16.51 -26.63
CA ASP A 149 -21.20 -17.09 -27.86
C ASP A 149 -20.28 -16.20 -28.75
N ASN A 150 -19.93 -14.99 -28.28
CA ASN A 150 -19.02 -14.02 -28.91
C ASN A 150 -19.52 -13.57 -30.29
N ASP A 151 -20.79 -13.18 -30.29
CA ASP A 151 -21.57 -12.66 -31.42
C ASP A 151 -21.64 -11.12 -31.37
N GLY A 152 -21.51 -10.54 -30.17
CA GLY A 152 -21.47 -9.10 -29.90
C GLY A 152 -22.69 -8.54 -29.17
N ASP A 153 -23.64 -9.37 -28.73
CA ASP A 153 -24.77 -8.94 -27.90
C ASP A 153 -24.98 -9.78 -26.63
N TYR A 154 -25.77 -9.26 -25.69
CA TYR A 154 -25.90 -9.84 -24.35
C TYR A 154 -26.88 -11.04 -24.31
N ASP A 155 -26.41 -12.19 -23.84
CA ASP A 155 -27.21 -13.34 -23.40
C ASP A 155 -27.62 -13.22 -21.92
N LEU A 156 -28.51 -14.12 -21.47
CA LEU A 156 -29.02 -14.17 -20.09
C LEU A 156 -28.67 -15.48 -19.36
N LEU A 157 -28.24 -15.37 -18.10
CA LEU A 157 -28.38 -16.42 -17.09
C LEU A 157 -29.48 -16.05 -16.09
N LEU A 158 -30.50 -16.91 -15.93
CA LEU A 158 -31.62 -16.68 -15.00
C LEU A 158 -31.58 -17.62 -13.79
N GLY A 159 -31.56 -17.09 -12.57
CA GLY A 159 -31.65 -17.89 -11.35
C GLY A 159 -33.08 -18.43 -11.12
N GLU A 160 -33.26 -19.75 -11.24
CA GLU A 160 -34.57 -20.41 -11.12
C GLU A 160 -35.07 -20.46 -9.66
N GLY A 161 -36.39 -20.36 -9.49
CA GLY A 161 -37.03 -20.21 -8.17
C GLY A 161 -37.23 -21.49 -7.33
N PRO A 162 -37.71 -22.63 -7.88
CA PRO A 162 -38.09 -23.81 -7.09
C PRO A 162 -36.98 -24.86 -6.94
N THR A 163 -35.97 -24.78 -7.80
CA THR A 163 -34.77 -25.62 -7.83
C THR A 163 -33.52 -24.74 -7.72
N GLY A 164 -32.34 -25.33 -7.57
CA GLY A 164 -31.07 -24.60 -7.59
C GLY A 164 -30.51 -24.38 -9.00
N ASP A 165 -31.37 -24.41 -10.02
CA ASP A 165 -30.96 -24.35 -11.43
C ASP A 165 -30.68 -22.91 -11.88
N ILE A 166 -29.86 -22.75 -12.91
CA ILE A 166 -29.70 -21.50 -13.65
C ILE A 166 -29.99 -21.79 -15.11
N SER A 167 -30.90 -21.04 -15.73
CA SER A 167 -31.31 -21.24 -17.11
C SER A 167 -30.73 -20.21 -18.06
N ALA A 168 -30.03 -20.69 -19.08
CA ALA A 168 -29.37 -19.84 -20.07
C ALA A 168 -30.28 -19.54 -21.25
N HIS A 169 -30.34 -18.29 -21.71
CA HIS A 169 -31.14 -17.88 -22.86
C HIS A 169 -30.29 -17.09 -23.85
N GLU A 170 -30.21 -17.62 -25.06
CA GLU A 170 -29.56 -17.04 -26.24
C GLU A 170 -30.36 -15.85 -26.76
N ASN A 171 -29.71 -14.71 -26.97
CA ASN A 171 -30.29 -13.57 -27.65
C ASN A 171 -30.28 -13.79 -29.17
N THR A 172 -31.31 -14.50 -29.64
CA THR A 172 -31.54 -14.72 -31.09
C THR A 172 -32.05 -13.48 -31.84
N GLY A 173 -31.62 -12.28 -31.44
CA GLY A 173 -32.13 -10.98 -31.87
C GLY A 173 -31.07 -10.11 -32.56
N SER A 174 -30.56 -9.14 -31.81
CA SER A 174 -29.47 -8.21 -32.14
C SER A 174 -29.25 -7.27 -30.95
N VAL A 175 -28.05 -6.70 -30.79
CA VAL A 175 -27.70 -5.62 -29.83
C VAL A 175 -28.85 -4.66 -29.52
N SER A 176 -29.47 -4.08 -30.56
CA SER A 176 -30.49 -3.02 -30.43
C SER A 176 -31.93 -3.53 -30.21
N SER A 177 -32.15 -4.84 -30.04
CA SER A 177 -33.50 -5.44 -29.97
C SER A 177 -33.43 -6.93 -29.56
N PRO A 178 -33.16 -7.25 -28.27
CA PRO A 178 -32.97 -8.63 -27.84
C PRO A 178 -34.21 -9.52 -27.99
N ASN A 179 -33.99 -10.81 -28.26
CA ASN A 179 -35.02 -11.85 -28.44
C ASN A 179 -34.61 -13.18 -27.81
N TRP A 180 -34.96 -13.33 -26.52
CA TRP A 180 -34.57 -14.42 -25.63
C TRP A 180 -35.07 -15.82 -26.05
N THR A 181 -34.15 -16.76 -26.30
CA THR A 181 -34.43 -18.17 -26.65
C THR A 181 -33.69 -19.12 -25.70
N ARG A 182 -34.42 -19.99 -24.99
CA ARG A 182 -33.83 -20.95 -24.01
C ARG A 182 -32.79 -21.88 -24.68
N LYS A 183 -31.54 -21.78 -24.23
CA LYS A 183 -30.34 -22.44 -24.78
C LYS A 183 -29.77 -23.42 -23.74
N SER A 184 -30.51 -24.51 -23.50
CA SER A 184 -30.22 -25.48 -22.43
C SER A 184 -28.94 -26.32 -22.59
N SER A 185 -28.04 -25.95 -23.50
CA SER A 185 -26.65 -26.41 -23.56
C SER A 185 -25.73 -25.64 -22.62
N TRP A 186 -26.14 -24.44 -22.21
CA TRP A 186 -25.38 -23.51 -21.37
C TRP A 186 -25.93 -23.39 -19.93
N ASP A 187 -27.05 -24.07 -19.62
CA ASP A 187 -27.60 -24.15 -18.27
C ASP A 187 -26.53 -24.63 -17.26
N SER A 188 -26.45 -23.99 -16.09
CA SER A 188 -25.38 -24.30 -15.11
C SER A 188 -25.71 -25.49 -14.19
N PRO A 189 -24.71 -26.07 -13.48
CA PRO A 189 -24.93 -27.25 -12.65
C PRO A 189 -25.80 -26.95 -11.43
N THR A 190 -26.96 -27.63 -11.35
CA THR A 190 -27.95 -27.53 -10.26
C THR A 190 -27.33 -27.41 -8.86
N LEU A 191 -27.57 -26.28 -8.20
CA LEU A 191 -27.20 -26.04 -6.81
C LEU A 191 -28.05 -26.87 -5.84
N GLN A 192 -27.48 -27.12 -4.64
CA GLN A 192 -28.11 -27.96 -3.62
C GLN A 192 -29.41 -27.39 -3.04
N TYR A 193 -29.63 -26.08 -3.09
CA TYR A 193 -30.79 -25.40 -2.51
C TYR A 193 -31.43 -24.40 -3.51
N PRO A 194 -32.76 -24.13 -3.39
CA PRO A 194 -33.47 -23.33 -4.38
C PRO A 194 -33.16 -21.83 -4.37
N GLY A 195 -33.52 -21.17 -5.48
CA GLY A 195 -33.47 -19.71 -5.62
C GLY A 195 -32.04 -19.24 -5.87
N ALA A 196 -31.45 -19.72 -6.97
CA ALA A 196 -30.11 -19.37 -7.42
C ALA A 196 -29.96 -17.85 -7.64
N LYS A 197 -28.72 -17.34 -7.54
CA LYS A 197 -28.36 -15.92 -7.71
C LYS A 197 -27.06 -15.83 -8.52
N PRO A 198 -27.12 -15.91 -9.87
CA PRO A 198 -25.93 -15.75 -10.70
C PRO A 198 -25.38 -14.32 -10.59
N ALA A 199 -24.06 -14.20 -10.68
CA ALA A 199 -23.31 -13.06 -11.17
C ALA A 199 -22.16 -13.63 -12.04
N ILE A 200 -21.69 -12.86 -13.01
CA ILE A 200 -20.77 -13.36 -14.04
C ILE A 200 -19.69 -12.31 -14.37
N ALA A 201 -18.46 -12.76 -14.57
CA ALA A 201 -17.27 -11.94 -14.88
C ALA A 201 -16.15 -12.84 -15.43
N ASP A 202 -15.16 -12.31 -16.15
CA ASP A 202 -13.93 -13.09 -16.45
C ASP A 202 -13.07 -13.14 -15.18
N LEU A 203 -12.78 -14.34 -14.65
CA LEU A 203 -12.07 -14.52 -13.37
C LEU A 203 -10.73 -15.29 -13.49
N ASP A 204 -10.33 -15.77 -14.68
CA ASP A 204 -8.92 -16.12 -14.95
C ASP A 204 -8.21 -15.41 -16.13
N GLY A 205 -8.86 -14.42 -16.77
CA GLY A 205 -8.26 -13.55 -17.79
C GLY A 205 -8.10 -14.22 -19.15
N ASP A 206 -8.90 -15.25 -19.41
CA ASP A 206 -8.94 -16.07 -20.63
C ASP A 206 -9.70 -15.36 -21.77
N GLY A 207 -10.58 -14.41 -21.42
CA GLY A 207 -11.46 -13.68 -22.31
C GLY A 207 -12.88 -14.26 -22.41
N ASP A 208 -13.21 -15.27 -21.60
CA ASP A 208 -14.55 -15.82 -21.45
C ASP A 208 -15.10 -15.66 -20.02
N TYR A 209 -16.42 -15.83 -19.84
CA TYR A 209 -17.12 -15.42 -18.63
C TYR A 209 -17.35 -16.57 -17.62
N ASP A 210 -16.81 -16.41 -16.42
CA ASP A 210 -16.94 -17.29 -15.25
C ASP A 210 -18.15 -16.95 -14.37
N LEU A 211 -18.68 -17.96 -13.68
CA LEU A 211 -19.93 -17.85 -12.90
C LEU A 211 -19.68 -18.01 -11.40
N ILE A 212 -20.10 -17.02 -10.60
CA ILE A 212 -20.33 -17.18 -9.16
C ILE A 212 -21.83 -17.15 -8.88
N CYS A 213 -22.32 -18.10 -8.08
CA CYS A 213 -23.75 -18.19 -7.77
C CYS A 213 -24.06 -18.37 -6.28
N GLY A 214 -24.93 -17.49 -5.76
CA GLY A 214 -25.49 -17.54 -4.41
C GLY A 214 -26.86 -18.24 -4.32
N GLN A 215 -27.46 -18.27 -3.13
CA GLN A 215 -28.66 -19.07 -2.82
C GLN A 215 -29.63 -18.39 -1.83
N ALA A 216 -30.94 -18.44 -2.08
CA ALA A 216 -31.98 -17.75 -1.30
C ALA A 216 -32.16 -18.18 0.18
N PHE A 217 -31.51 -19.27 0.61
CA PHE A 217 -31.67 -19.88 1.94
C PHE A 217 -30.36 -20.21 2.67
N MET A 218 -29.22 -20.26 1.96
CA MET A 218 -27.89 -20.45 2.54
C MET A 218 -27.08 -19.16 2.39
N GLY A 219 -25.90 -19.10 3.00
CA GLY A 219 -24.94 -18.02 2.78
C GLY A 219 -23.78 -18.38 1.88
N ASP A 220 -23.64 -19.66 1.54
CA ASP A 220 -22.51 -20.17 0.77
C ASP A 220 -22.71 -19.87 -0.73
N LEU A 221 -21.68 -19.30 -1.34
CA LEU A 221 -21.60 -19.02 -2.78
C LEU A 221 -20.69 -20.05 -3.45
N PHE A 222 -20.90 -20.28 -4.75
CA PHE A 222 -20.20 -21.32 -5.49
C PHE A 222 -19.69 -20.82 -6.85
N ALA A 223 -18.40 -21.00 -7.09
CA ALA A 223 -17.71 -20.55 -8.30
C ALA A 223 -17.50 -21.68 -9.33
N TYR A 224 -17.62 -21.33 -10.61
CA TYR A 224 -17.54 -22.23 -11.75
C TYR A 224 -16.70 -21.60 -12.87
N GLU A 225 -15.57 -22.23 -13.16
CA GLU A 225 -14.70 -21.98 -14.31
C GLU A 225 -15.44 -22.37 -15.59
N ASN A 226 -15.49 -21.50 -16.58
CA ASN A 226 -16.00 -21.82 -17.89
C ASN A 226 -14.92 -22.49 -18.74
N THR A 227 -14.88 -23.82 -18.69
CA THR A 227 -13.97 -24.64 -19.51
C THR A 227 -14.43 -24.80 -20.98
N GLY A 228 -15.23 -23.86 -21.50
CA GLY A 228 -15.86 -23.91 -22.81
C GLY A 228 -15.14 -23.09 -23.89
N GLY A 229 -14.50 -21.99 -23.50
CA GLY A 229 -14.08 -20.92 -24.41
C GLY A 229 -15.24 -19.98 -24.74
N VAL A 230 -14.89 -18.75 -25.14
CA VAL A 230 -15.73 -17.59 -25.53
C VAL A 230 -17.00 -17.84 -26.38
N SER A 231 -17.20 -19.03 -26.93
CA SER A 231 -18.22 -19.33 -27.94
C SER A 231 -19.28 -20.36 -27.51
N SER A 232 -19.23 -20.87 -26.27
CA SER A 232 -20.28 -21.69 -25.64
C SER A 232 -19.82 -22.16 -24.25
N PRO A 233 -20.42 -21.69 -23.14
CA PRO A 233 -19.93 -22.02 -21.81
C PRO A 233 -20.03 -23.51 -21.43
N ASN A 234 -19.07 -23.98 -20.61
CA ASN A 234 -18.99 -25.33 -20.04
C ASN A 234 -18.46 -25.31 -18.58
N TRP A 235 -19.39 -25.07 -17.65
CA TRP A 235 -19.15 -24.85 -16.22
C TRP A 235 -18.49 -26.02 -15.46
N ALA A 236 -17.28 -25.80 -14.94
CA ALA A 236 -16.53 -26.69 -14.06
C ALA A 236 -16.33 -26.05 -12.68
N LYS A 237 -16.71 -26.72 -11.58
CA LYS A 237 -16.65 -26.07 -10.25
C LYS A 237 -15.21 -25.78 -9.79
N LYS A 238 -14.90 -24.50 -9.56
CA LYS A 238 -13.56 -23.95 -9.27
C LYS A 238 -13.48 -23.42 -7.83
N SER A 239 -13.61 -24.33 -6.85
CA SER A 239 -13.75 -24.00 -5.41
C SER A 239 -12.57 -23.32 -4.70
N ILE A 240 -11.57 -22.85 -5.44
CA ILE A 240 -10.58 -21.91 -4.92
C ILE A 240 -11.12 -20.46 -4.94
N TRP A 241 -12.05 -20.16 -5.84
CA TRP A 241 -12.73 -18.85 -5.92
C TRP A 241 -14.06 -18.79 -5.14
N ASP A 242 -14.52 -19.88 -4.52
CA ASP A 242 -15.78 -19.94 -3.73
C ASP A 242 -15.75 -18.83 -2.62
N PRO A 243 -16.58 -17.76 -2.70
CA PRO A 243 -16.46 -16.62 -1.80
C PRO A 243 -16.87 -16.88 -0.34
N PRO A 244 -16.46 -16.01 0.61
CA PRO A 244 -16.85 -16.14 2.02
C PRO A 244 -18.37 -16.11 2.24
N SER A 245 -18.86 -17.00 3.11
CA SER A 245 -20.30 -17.16 3.39
C SER A 245 -20.88 -15.98 4.18
N VAL A 246 -21.75 -15.17 3.57
CA VAL A 246 -22.26 -13.90 4.15
C VAL A 246 -23.53 -14.04 5.02
N GLY A 247 -24.13 -15.23 5.05
CA GLY A 247 -25.45 -15.48 5.65
C GLY A 247 -26.58 -15.52 4.61
N GLN A 248 -27.81 -15.84 5.05
CA GLN A 248 -28.89 -16.26 4.14
C GLN A 248 -29.14 -15.32 2.96
N GLY A 249 -29.41 -15.88 1.78
CA GLY A 249 -29.81 -15.11 0.61
C GLY A 249 -28.66 -14.34 -0.02
N ALA A 250 -27.44 -14.87 0.09
CA ALA A 250 -26.26 -14.36 -0.60
C ALA A 250 -26.59 -14.13 -2.09
N THR A 251 -26.41 -12.89 -2.54
CA THR A 251 -26.63 -12.44 -3.92
C THR A 251 -25.38 -11.68 -4.34
N PRO A 252 -24.47 -12.31 -5.11
CA PRO A 252 -23.27 -11.66 -5.62
C PRO A 252 -23.59 -10.68 -6.75
N ASP A 253 -22.61 -9.83 -7.06
CA ASP A 253 -22.49 -8.94 -8.21
C ASP A 253 -21.03 -8.48 -8.32
N PHE A 254 -20.57 -8.08 -9.52
CA PHE A 254 -19.17 -7.72 -9.77
C PHE A 254 -19.02 -6.31 -10.37
N ALA A 255 -17.94 -5.64 -10.04
CA ALA A 255 -17.41 -4.44 -10.71
C ALA A 255 -15.94 -4.25 -10.33
N ASP A 256 -15.18 -3.47 -11.08
CA ASP A 256 -13.91 -2.90 -10.60
C ASP A 256 -14.26 -1.73 -9.67
N LEU A 257 -14.13 -1.90 -8.34
CA LEU A 257 -14.63 -0.91 -7.37
C LEU A 257 -13.57 0.10 -6.93
N ASP A 258 -12.28 -0.17 -7.13
CA ASP A 258 -11.18 0.76 -6.79
C ASP A 258 -10.29 1.20 -7.98
N GLY A 259 -10.52 0.67 -9.19
CA GLY A 259 -9.85 1.07 -10.42
C GLY A 259 -8.47 0.44 -10.65
N ASP A 260 -8.15 -0.64 -9.93
CA ASP A 260 -6.94 -1.46 -10.09
C ASP A 260 -6.85 -2.12 -11.49
N GLY A 261 -8.00 -2.47 -12.08
CA GLY A 261 -8.14 -3.18 -13.33
C GLY A 261 -8.62 -4.63 -13.21
N ASP A 262 -9.21 -5.03 -12.07
CA ASP A 262 -9.83 -6.35 -11.90
C ASP A 262 -11.19 -6.34 -11.15
N TYR A 263 -11.85 -7.51 -11.03
CA TYR A 263 -13.24 -7.60 -10.57
C TYR A 263 -13.38 -7.83 -9.05
N ASP A 264 -13.79 -6.80 -8.33
CA ASP A 264 -14.27 -6.88 -6.95
C ASP A 264 -15.68 -7.48 -6.84
N LEU A 265 -16.01 -7.95 -5.64
CA LEU A 265 -17.23 -8.73 -5.38
C LEU A 265 -18.13 -8.08 -4.32
N MET A 266 -19.33 -7.65 -4.74
CA MET A 266 -20.34 -7.12 -3.84
C MET A 266 -21.44 -8.14 -3.54
N ILE A 267 -21.64 -8.49 -2.27
CA ILE A 267 -22.59 -9.56 -1.87
C ILE A 267 -23.71 -9.03 -0.99
N GLY A 268 -24.93 -8.97 -1.54
CA GLY A 268 -26.16 -8.68 -0.80
C GLY A 268 -26.62 -9.87 0.05
N LYS A 269 -27.19 -9.60 1.24
CA LYS A 269 -27.78 -10.64 2.11
C LYS A 269 -29.21 -10.33 2.55
N LYS A 270 -29.97 -11.39 2.86
CA LYS A 270 -31.38 -11.36 3.28
C LYS A 270 -31.58 -10.71 4.65
N ASP A 271 -30.85 -11.22 5.64
CA ASP A 271 -31.06 -10.90 7.05
C ASP A 271 -30.50 -9.51 7.37
N GLY A 272 -31.40 -8.54 7.55
CA GLY A 272 -31.05 -7.16 7.88
C GLY A 272 -30.66 -6.28 6.69
N GLY A 273 -30.91 -6.72 5.45
CA GLY A 273 -30.77 -5.87 4.25
C GLY A 273 -29.40 -5.20 4.11
N THR A 274 -28.33 -5.93 4.44
CA THR A 274 -26.95 -5.44 4.35
C THR A 274 -26.29 -6.02 3.10
N THR A 275 -25.37 -5.26 2.54
CA THR A 275 -24.44 -5.71 1.49
C THR A 275 -23.04 -5.72 2.08
N TYR A 276 -22.16 -6.60 1.60
CA TYR A 276 -20.75 -6.63 1.97
C TYR A 276 -19.89 -6.58 0.72
N ALA A 277 -18.98 -5.63 0.64
CA ALA A 277 -17.96 -5.54 -0.41
C ALA A 277 -16.74 -6.41 -0.10
N TYR A 278 -16.06 -6.89 -1.14
CA TYR A 278 -14.84 -7.67 -1.04
C TYR A 278 -13.85 -7.24 -2.13
N GLU A 279 -12.70 -6.70 -1.70
CA GLU A 279 -11.54 -6.37 -2.54
C GLU A 279 -10.91 -7.65 -3.09
N ASN A 280 -10.58 -7.68 -4.37
CA ASN A 280 -9.74 -8.73 -4.96
C ASN A 280 -8.24 -8.42 -4.77
N THR A 281 -7.75 -8.68 -3.55
CA THR A 281 -6.31 -8.67 -3.20
C THR A 281 -5.42 -9.71 -3.92
N GLY A 282 -5.86 -10.26 -5.05
CA GLY A 282 -5.24 -11.34 -5.80
C GLY A 282 -4.59 -10.87 -7.11
N SER A 283 -5.37 -11.00 -8.18
CA SER A 283 -5.12 -10.45 -9.52
C SER A 283 -6.30 -10.79 -10.45
N ALA A 284 -6.38 -10.08 -11.59
CA ALA A 284 -7.32 -10.32 -12.69
C ALA A 284 -7.35 -11.75 -13.26
N SER A 285 -6.37 -12.59 -12.90
CA SER A 285 -6.31 -14.00 -13.34
C SER A 285 -6.36 -15.02 -12.19
N SER A 286 -6.58 -14.59 -10.95
CA SER A 286 -6.72 -15.46 -9.77
C SER A 286 -7.27 -14.69 -8.56
N PRO A 287 -8.60 -14.56 -8.42
CA PRO A 287 -9.18 -13.74 -7.39
C PRO A 287 -8.95 -14.23 -5.95
N VAL A 288 -8.72 -13.28 -5.03
CA VAL A 288 -8.50 -13.48 -3.59
C VAL A 288 -9.35 -12.49 -2.80
N TRP A 289 -10.57 -12.91 -2.45
CA TRP A 289 -11.58 -12.09 -1.75
C TRP A 289 -11.18 -11.69 -0.31
N THR A 290 -10.64 -10.47 -0.16
CA THR A 290 -10.46 -9.79 1.12
C THR A 290 -11.68 -8.91 1.43
N ARG A 291 -11.92 -8.53 2.69
CA ARG A 291 -13.24 -8.06 3.15
C ARG A 291 -13.18 -6.62 3.65
N GLU A 292 -13.55 -5.68 2.78
CA GLU A 292 -13.41 -4.24 3.05
C GLU A 292 -14.68 -3.57 3.60
N PRO A 293 -14.77 -3.27 4.91
CA PRO A 293 -16.00 -2.78 5.53
C PRO A 293 -16.25 -1.28 5.29
N GLU A 294 -15.28 -0.55 4.77
CA GLU A 294 -15.43 0.89 4.48
C GLU A 294 -16.18 1.12 3.16
N TRP A 295 -16.11 0.15 2.23
CA TRP A 295 -16.85 0.12 0.97
C TRP A 295 -18.32 -0.36 1.11
N ASP A 296 -18.80 -0.67 2.33
CA ASP A 296 -20.17 -1.17 2.55
C ASP A 296 -21.24 -0.08 2.30
N PRO A 297 -22.23 -0.30 1.41
CA PRO A 297 -23.30 0.65 1.18
C PRO A 297 -24.31 0.69 2.36
N PRO A 298 -24.96 1.85 2.60
CA PRO A 298 -25.91 2.00 3.71
C PRO A 298 -27.07 0.98 3.68
N SER A 299 -27.17 0.16 4.74
CA SER A 299 -28.09 -0.98 4.79
C SER A 299 -29.56 -0.62 4.55
N VAL A 300 -30.22 -1.30 3.62
CA VAL A 300 -31.68 -1.25 3.35
C VAL A 300 -32.49 -2.09 4.37
N ALA A 301 -32.09 -2.02 5.65
CA ALA A 301 -32.50 -2.93 6.71
C ALA A 301 -34.01 -2.92 7.04
N ALA A 302 -34.74 -1.86 6.67
CA ALA A 302 -36.18 -1.76 6.86
C ALA A 302 -36.98 -2.68 5.90
N GLU A 303 -36.44 -2.92 4.70
CA GLU A 303 -37.16 -3.57 3.60
C GLU A 303 -36.84 -5.08 3.48
N LEU A 304 -35.78 -5.54 4.17
CA LEU A 304 -35.19 -6.88 4.13
C LEU A 304 -34.62 -7.27 2.75
N SER A 305 -33.53 -8.06 2.75
CA SER A 305 -32.72 -8.39 1.57
C SER A 305 -32.11 -7.20 0.84
N ALA A 306 -30.78 -7.17 0.77
CA ALA A 306 -30.08 -6.46 -0.29
C ALA A 306 -29.84 -7.41 -1.47
N LYS A 307 -29.85 -6.90 -2.69
CA LYS A 307 -29.45 -7.57 -3.94
C LYS A 307 -28.80 -6.50 -4.83
N PRO A 308 -27.47 -6.49 -4.98
CA PRO A 308 -26.77 -5.51 -5.82
C PRO A 308 -27.03 -5.72 -7.31
N ALA A 309 -26.90 -4.60 -8.02
CA ALA A 309 -26.63 -4.43 -9.44
C ALA A 309 -25.74 -3.18 -9.55
N LEU A 310 -24.56 -3.32 -10.14
CA LEU A 310 -23.54 -2.28 -10.30
C LEU A 310 -23.43 -1.83 -11.76
N ALA A 311 -23.39 -0.54 -12.03
CA ALA A 311 -23.17 0.08 -13.34
C ALA A 311 -22.94 1.59 -13.18
N ASP A 312 -22.30 2.26 -14.14
CA ASP A 312 -22.30 3.74 -14.20
C ASP A 312 -23.72 4.26 -14.50
N LEU A 313 -24.34 5.03 -13.59
CA LEU A 313 -25.71 5.58 -13.73
C LEU A 313 -25.74 7.13 -13.80
N ASP A 314 -24.61 7.79 -13.61
CA ASP A 314 -24.42 9.26 -13.61
C ASP A 314 -23.57 9.75 -14.81
N GLY A 315 -22.79 8.86 -15.41
CA GLY A 315 -21.97 9.09 -16.60
C GLY A 315 -20.60 9.69 -16.30
N ASP A 316 -20.10 9.55 -15.06
CA ASP A 316 -18.79 10.05 -14.63
C ASP A 316 -17.66 9.00 -14.66
N SER A 317 -18.01 7.73 -14.90
CA SER A 317 -17.14 6.56 -15.04
C SER A 317 -16.62 5.89 -13.76
N ASP A 318 -17.35 5.99 -12.64
CA ASP A 318 -17.29 4.97 -11.58
C ASP A 318 -18.56 4.07 -11.57
N TYR A 319 -18.62 3.09 -10.65
CA TYR A 319 -19.74 2.16 -10.55
C TYR A 319 -20.76 2.56 -9.47
N ASP A 320 -21.93 3.04 -9.90
CA ASP A 320 -23.10 3.25 -9.07
C ASP A 320 -23.80 1.93 -8.67
N LEU A 321 -24.61 1.99 -7.61
CA LEU A 321 -25.25 0.82 -7.02
C LEU A 321 -26.78 0.93 -6.94
N LEU A 322 -27.48 -0.06 -7.50
CA LEU A 322 -28.93 -0.23 -7.37
C LEU A 322 -29.28 -1.43 -6.46
N LEU A 323 -29.77 -1.18 -5.24
CA LEU A 323 -30.13 -2.25 -4.29
C LEU A 323 -31.59 -2.70 -4.40
N GLY A 324 -31.81 -3.95 -4.79
CA GLY A 324 -33.11 -4.63 -4.81
C GLY A 324 -33.53 -5.27 -3.47
N THR A 325 -34.81 -5.15 -3.11
CA THR A 325 -35.34 -5.46 -1.76
C THR A 325 -36.41 -6.56 -1.74
N GLN A 326 -36.70 -7.13 -0.57
CA GLN A 326 -37.80 -8.09 -0.40
C GLN A 326 -39.18 -7.44 -0.59
N LEU A 327 -39.31 -6.12 -0.38
CA LEU A 327 -40.56 -5.40 -0.59
C LEU A 327 -40.79 -4.89 -2.03
N GLY A 328 -39.88 -5.18 -2.97
CA GLY A 328 -40.12 -4.93 -4.41
C GLY A 328 -39.66 -3.57 -4.93
N VAL A 329 -39.11 -2.73 -4.06
CA VAL A 329 -38.55 -1.40 -4.37
C VAL A 329 -37.05 -1.54 -4.65
N THR A 330 -36.49 -0.69 -5.53
CA THR A 330 -35.03 -0.50 -5.65
C THR A 330 -34.59 0.82 -5.01
N TYR A 331 -33.35 0.85 -4.51
CA TYR A 331 -32.73 2.00 -3.86
C TYR A 331 -31.41 2.32 -4.57
N GLY A 332 -31.34 3.44 -5.28
CA GLY A 332 -30.11 3.92 -5.92
C GLY A 332 -29.12 4.55 -4.94
N PHE A 333 -27.84 4.27 -5.12
CA PHE A 333 -26.73 4.88 -4.40
C PHE A 333 -25.70 5.35 -5.41
N GLU A 334 -25.54 6.67 -5.46
CA GLU A 334 -24.52 7.42 -6.19
C GLU A 334 -23.19 7.13 -5.51
N ASN A 335 -22.21 6.58 -6.22
CA ASN A 335 -20.86 6.60 -5.70
C ASN A 335 -20.33 8.05 -5.80
N THR A 336 -19.56 8.46 -4.80
CA THR A 336 -19.04 9.83 -4.69
C THR A 336 -17.59 9.84 -4.21
N ALA A 337 -16.89 8.72 -4.42
CA ALA A 337 -15.44 8.69 -4.38
C ALA A 337 -14.89 9.58 -5.51
N PRO A 338 -13.73 10.23 -5.34
CA PRO A 338 -13.07 10.86 -6.47
C PRO A 338 -12.50 9.75 -7.37
N LEU A 339 -13.13 9.53 -8.53
CA LEU A 339 -12.70 8.64 -9.62
C LEU A 339 -11.21 8.23 -9.55
N PRO A 340 -10.91 6.92 -9.46
CA PRO A 340 -9.60 6.38 -9.81
C PRO A 340 -9.22 6.93 -11.19
N SER A 341 -8.27 7.87 -11.23
CA SER A 341 -8.16 8.77 -12.37
C SER A 341 -7.75 7.99 -13.63
N PRO A 342 -8.62 7.96 -14.66
CA PRO A 342 -8.71 6.83 -15.59
C PRO A 342 -7.38 6.51 -16.25
N ALA A 343 -7.04 5.23 -16.28
CA ALA A 343 -5.70 4.79 -16.64
C ALA A 343 -5.29 5.29 -18.05
N ILE A 344 -4.13 5.94 -18.13
CA ILE A 344 -3.54 6.35 -19.41
C ILE A 344 -2.63 5.23 -19.89
N TYR A 345 -3.14 4.41 -20.80
CA TYR A 345 -2.35 3.40 -21.47
C TYR A 345 -1.40 3.98 -22.50
N VAL A 346 -0.19 3.41 -22.58
CA VAL A 346 0.87 3.82 -23.49
C VAL A 346 1.40 2.62 -24.26
N SER A 347 1.47 2.73 -25.58
CA SER A 347 2.14 1.78 -26.49
C SER A 347 3.29 2.48 -27.24
N GLU A 348 4.18 1.72 -27.89
CA GLU A 348 5.30 2.27 -28.70
C GLU A 348 4.89 3.29 -29.79
N THR A 349 3.59 3.41 -30.10
CA THR A 349 3.08 4.25 -31.20
C THR A 349 2.08 5.33 -30.77
N GLY A 350 1.71 5.42 -29.49
CA GLY A 350 0.68 6.35 -29.00
C GLY A 350 0.07 5.95 -27.66
N TRP A 351 -0.85 6.77 -27.17
CA TRP A 351 -1.45 6.70 -25.83
C TRP A 351 -2.97 6.92 -25.87
N TRP A 352 -3.69 6.47 -24.85
CA TRP A 352 -5.13 6.69 -24.67
C TRP A 352 -5.51 6.62 -23.19
N TYR A 353 -6.52 7.40 -22.78
CA TYR A 353 -7.29 7.08 -21.56
C TYR A 353 -8.13 5.84 -21.82
N ASP A 354 -8.48 5.07 -20.79
CA ASP A 354 -9.37 3.92 -20.98
C ASP A 354 -10.73 4.31 -21.60
N GLY A 355 -11.32 3.39 -22.36
CA GLY A 355 -12.49 3.60 -23.21
C GLY A 355 -12.31 4.61 -24.37
N GLN A 356 -11.26 5.43 -24.38
CA GLN A 356 -11.13 6.59 -25.27
C GLN A 356 -10.31 6.33 -26.55
N GLN A 357 -10.42 7.28 -27.50
CA GLN A 357 -9.76 7.19 -28.80
C GLN A 357 -8.22 7.25 -28.70
N PHE A 358 -7.56 6.32 -29.38
CA PHE A 358 -6.11 6.25 -29.54
C PHE A 358 -5.45 7.51 -30.14
N ASN A 359 -4.47 8.07 -29.43
CA ASN A 359 -3.68 9.25 -29.82
C ASN A 359 -2.26 8.85 -30.23
N ALA A 360 -2.02 8.79 -31.55
CA ALA A 360 -0.70 8.44 -32.10
C ALA A 360 0.39 9.46 -31.73
N SER A 361 1.55 8.99 -31.25
CA SER A 361 2.70 9.82 -30.87
C SER A 361 4.05 9.11 -31.09
N SER A 362 5.11 9.90 -31.32
CA SER A 362 6.50 9.43 -31.40
C SER A 362 7.29 9.56 -30.10
N THR A 363 6.67 10.11 -29.05
CA THR A 363 7.18 10.16 -27.66
C THR A 363 5.98 9.89 -26.76
N PRO A 364 5.46 8.65 -26.76
CA PRO A 364 4.14 8.36 -26.24
C PRO A 364 4.06 8.46 -24.71
N ILE A 365 5.12 8.12 -23.95
CA ILE A 365 5.11 8.29 -22.48
C ILE A 365 5.10 9.78 -22.13
N GLN A 366 5.94 10.61 -22.77
CA GLN A 366 5.89 12.06 -22.56
C GLN A 366 4.52 12.64 -22.98
N SER A 367 3.86 12.05 -23.97
CA SER A 367 2.55 12.52 -24.43
C SER A 367 1.43 12.20 -23.43
N ALA A 368 1.48 11.03 -22.79
CA ALA A 368 0.63 10.71 -21.65
C ALA A 368 0.86 11.71 -20.50
N VAL A 369 2.11 11.85 -20.03
CA VAL A 369 2.50 12.78 -18.95
C VAL A 369 2.06 14.23 -19.22
N ASN A 370 2.09 14.68 -20.49
CA ASN A 370 1.67 16.03 -20.88
C ASN A 370 0.15 16.27 -20.90
N ASN A 371 -0.66 15.20 -20.87
CA ASN A 371 -2.13 15.30 -20.84
C ASN A 371 -2.72 14.82 -19.50
N ALA A 372 -1.93 14.12 -18.69
CA ALA A 372 -2.29 13.61 -17.38
C ALA A 372 -2.56 14.73 -16.36
N THR A 373 -3.57 14.53 -15.53
CA THR A 373 -3.86 15.33 -14.34
C THR A 373 -3.24 14.74 -13.07
N ALA A 374 -3.44 15.38 -11.92
CA ALA A 374 -2.89 14.94 -10.64
C ALA A 374 -3.82 13.88 -10.02
N GLY A 375 -3.38 12.63 -10.00
CA GLY A 375 -4.16 11.44 -9.68
C GLY A 375 -3.92 10.32 -10.70
N ASP A 376 -3.72 10.68 -11.96
CA ASP A 376 -3.67 9.75 -13.09
C ASP A 376 -2.57 8.68 -12.98
N THR A 377 -2.94 7.44 -13.29
CA THR A 377 -2.00 6.32 -13.45
C THR A 377 -1.69 6.09 -14.93
N ILE A 378 -0.41 6.15 -15.29
CA ILE A 378 0.11 5.91 -16.64
C ILE A 378 0.64 4.48 -16.71
N ILE A 379 -0.02 3.63 -17.49
CA ILE A 379 0.31 2.20 -17.65
C ILE A 379 0.99 1.97 -18.99
N ILE A 380 2.28 1.63 -18.95
CA ILE A 380 3.12 1.45 -20.13
C ILE A 380 3.11 -0.04 -20.52
N LYS A 381 2.44 -0.34 -21.65
CA LYS A 381 2.38 -1.68 -22.26
C LYS A 381 3.77 -2.14 -22.72
N ASP A 382 4.00 -3.45 -22.81
CA ASP A 382 5.26 -4.08 -23.26
C ASP A 382 5.91 -3.38 -24.49
N GLY A 383 7.21 -3.08 -24.42
CA GLY A 383 7.92 -2.43 -25.52
C GLY A 383 9.28 -1.82 -25.20
N THR A 384 9.91 -1.22 -26.22
CA THR A 384 11.18 -0.47 -26.12
C THR A 384 11.00 0.99 -26.54
N TYR A 385 10.61 1.80 -25.56
CA TYR A 385 10.35 3.24 -25.69
C TYR A 385 11.66 4.01 -25.83
N THR A 386 11.74 4.90 -26.82
CA THR A 386 12.98 5.66 -27.12
C THR A 386 12.74 7.16 -26.98
N GLU A 387 12.73 7.63 -25.73
CA GLU A 387 12.37 9.03 -25.40
C GLU A 387 13.15 9.54 -24.17
N ASN A 388 12.82 10.76 -23.73
CA ASN A 388 13.29 11.37 -22.49
C ASN A 388 12.05 12.02 -21.87
N VAL A 389 11.71 11.65 -20.64
CA VAL A 389 10.45 12.03 -20.00
C VAL A 389 10.71 13.05 -18.89
N GLU A 390 10.11 14.22 -19.00
CA GLU A 390 10.08 15.28 -18.00
C GLU A 390 8.68 15.28 -17.34
N VAL A 391 8.66 15.09 -16.01
CA VAL A 391 7.43 14.87 -15.23
C VAL A 391 7.17 16.10 -14.34
N GLU A 392 6.47 17.08 -14.92
CA GLU A 392 6.08 18.34 -14.27
C GLU A 392 4.71 18.27 -13.56
N THR A 393 3.88 17.27 -13.86
CA THR A 393 2.62 16.99 -13.14
C THR A 393 2.91 16.15 -11.89
N GLY A 394 2.44 16.61 -10.73
CA GLY A 394 2.59 15.91 -9.45
C GLY A 394 1.46 14.94 -9.17
N SER A 395 1.65 14.04 -8.20
CA SER A 395 0.72 12.95 -7.89
C SER A 395 0.39 12.06 -9.10
N LEU A 396 1.39 11.75 -9.94
CA LEU A 396 1.28 10.75 -11.00
C LEU A 396 1.85 9.40 -10.57
N THR A 397 1.21 8.31 -10.98
CA THR A 397 1.83 6.98 -11.00
C THR A 397 2.25 6.64 -12.42
N ILE A 398 3.48 6.19 -12.63
CA ILE A 398 4.00 5.77 -13.94
C ILE A 398 4.58 4.37 -13.80
N ARG A 399 3.90 3.36 -14.33
CA ARG A 399 4.24 1.94 -14.17
C ARG A 399 4.30 1.18 -15.49
N SER A 400 5.00 0.05 -15.49
CA SER A 400 4.83 -0.99 -16.51
C SER A 400 3.48 -1.69 -16.35
N GLU A 401 2.99 -2.31 -17.42
CA GLU A 401 1.91 -3.30 -17.36
C GLU A 401 2.42 -4.63 -16.79
N ASN A 402 3.48 -5.22 -17.38
CA ASN A 402 3.98 -6.56 -17.07
C ASN A 402 5.38 -6.56 -16.41
N GLY A 403 5.67 -5.56 -15.58
CA GLY A 403 6.94 -5.46 -14.86
C GLY A 403 8.14 -4.99 -15.70
N SER A 404 9.33 -4.97 -15.06
CA SER A 404 10.54 -4.34 -15.61
C SER A 404 11.29 -5.16 -16.66
N ASP A 405 11.09 -6.48 -16.69
CA ASP A 405 11.68 -7.36 -17.71
C ASP A 405 11.00 -7.20 -19.09
N HIS A 406 9.81 -6.59 -19.11
CA HIS A 406 8.95 -6.43 -20.29
C HIS A 406 9.00 -5.01 -20.89
N THR A 407 9.08 -3.98 -20.05
CA THR A 407 9.05 -2.57 -20.49
C THR A 407 10.40 -1.89 -20.31
N THR A 408 11.02 -1.52 -21.44
CA THR A 408 12.29 -0.77 -21.48
C THR A 408 12.05 0.66 -21.97
N VAL A 409 12.47 1.64 -21.18
CA VAL A 409 12.59 3.05 -21.59
C VAL A 409 14.07 3.38 -21.77
N GLN A 410 14.50 3.59 -23.00
CA GLN A 410 15.86 3.98 -23.36
C GLN A 410 15.90 5.45 -23.79
N THR A 411 16.98 6.14 -23.42
CA THR A 411 17.17 7.57 -23.72
C THR A 411 17.24 7.86 -25.23
N ALA A 412 16.45 8.84 -25.71
CA ALA A 412 16.63 9.38 -27.06
C ALA A 412 17.91 10.25 -27.16
N TYR A 413 18.28 10.93 -26.07
CA TYR A 413 19.46 11.78 -25.97
C TYR A 413 20.21 11.50 -24.67
N GLY A 414 21.26 10.66 -24.71
CA GLY A 414 22.02 10.23 -23.52
C GLY A 414 22.80 11.31 -22.73
N TRP A 415 22.56 12.59 -23.01
CA TRP A 415 22.93 13.74 -22.18
C TRP A 415 21.74 14.36 -21.41
N ILE A 416 20.58 13.72 -21.45
CA ILE A 416 19.34 14.01 -20.71
C ILE A 416 18.93 12.73 -19.96
N HIS A 417 18.30 12.87 -18.79
CA HIS A 417 17.83 11.74 -17.98
C HIS A 417 16.76 10.94 -18.73
N VAL A 418 16.59 9.63 -18.45
CA VAL A 418 15.46 8.87 -19.04
C VAL A 418 14.15 9.38 -18.46
N PHE A 419 14.08 9.50 -17.14
CA PHE A 419 13.05 10.22 -16.40
C PHE A 419 13.67 11.37 -15.60
N MET A 420 13.10 12.55 -15.69
CA MET A 420 13.39 13.72 -14.87
C MET A 420 12.12 14.16 -14.15
N VAL A 421 12.02 13.80 -12.87
CA VAL A 421 10.89 14.09 -12.00
C VAL A 421 11.13 15.44 -11.32
N THR A 422 10.30 16.41 -11.69
CA THR A 422 10.32 17.81 -11.21
C THR A 422 9.01 18.20 -10.51
N ALA A 423 8.17 17.21 -10.18
CA ALA A 423 6.98 17.34 -9.36
C ALA A 423 6.98 16.36 -8.15
N SER A 424 6.28 16.73 -7.08
CA SER A 424 6.17 15.93 -5.85
C SER A 424 5.09 14.84 -5.95
N ASN A 425 5.16 13.87 -5.03
CA ASN A 425 4.25 12.73 -4.92
C ASN A 425 4.22 11.81 -6.16
N VAL A 426 5.27 11.80 -6.98
CA VAL A 426 5.31 10.99 -8.21
C VAL A 426 5.84 9.59 -7.92
N ASN A 427 5.11 8.57 -8.35
CA ASN A 427 5.56 7.18 -8.35
C ASN A 427 6.11 6.81 -9.73
N VAL A 428 7.31 6.22 -9.79
CA VAL A 428 7.83 5.59 -11.01
C VAL A 428 8.28 4.19 -10.67
N SER A 429 7.60 3.19 -11.24
CA SER A 429 7.83 1.79 -10.88
C SER A 429 7.97 0.86 -12.08
N GLU A 430 8.73 -0.22 -11.86
CA GLU A 430 8.71 -1.41 -12.72
C GLU A 430 9.18 -1.17 -14.17
N LEU A 431 10.05 -0.18 -14.40
CA LEU A 431 10.64 0.07 -15.71
C LEU A 431 12.12 -0.34 -15.76
N THR A 432 12.56 -0.90 -16.90
CA THR A 432 13.98 -0.91 -17.26
C THR A 432 14.35 0.45 -17.86
N VAL A 433 15.21 1.23 -17.19
CA VAL A 433 15.64 2.56 -17.65
C VAL A 433 17.12 2.57 -18.07
N THR A 434 17.44 3.01 -19.29
CA THR A 434 18.80 2.80 -19.85
C THR A 434 19.34 3.84 -20.85
N GLY A 435 20.66 3.77 -21.07
CA GLY A 435 21.38 4.38 -22.20
C GLY A 435 22.06 5.73 -21.94
N THR A 436 21.91 6.33 -20.76
CA THR A 436 22.50 7.65 -20.48
C THR A 436 24.01 7.57 -20.25
N SER A 437 24.76 8.59 -20.69
CA SER A 437 26.23 8.53 -20.74
C SER A 437 26.95 9.82 -20.34
N TRP A 438 26.25 10.95 -20.26
CA TRP A 438 26.85 12.22 -19.88
C TRP A 438 26.96 12.41 -18.35
N SER A 439 27.89 13.28 -17.94
CA SER A 439 28.18 13.53 -16.53
C SER A 439 26.97 14.06 -15.75
N ARG A 440 26.67 13.41 -14.61
CA ARG A 440 25.52 13.65 -13.70
C ARG A 440 24.14 13.34 -14.29
N ILE A 441 24.07 12.64 -15.41
CA ILE A 441 22.80 12.14 -15.96
C ILE A 441 22.47 10.77 -15.34
N ALA A 442 21.19 10.39 -15.34
CA ALA A 442 20.69 9.19 -14.67
C ALA A 442 19.59 8.49 -15.48
N GLY A 443 19.29 7.23 -15.12
CA GLY A 443 18.06 6.56 -15.53
C GLY A 443 16.86 7.34 -14.99
N VAL A 444 16.62 7.27 -13.68
CA VAL A 444 15.64 8.12 -12.98
C VAL A 444 16.36 9.25 -12.23
N CYS A 445 15.84 10.47 -12.33
CA CYS A 445 16.30 11.64 -11.60
C CYS A 445 15.12 12.27 -10.84
N ILE A 446 15.25 12.47 -9.53
CA ILE A 446 14.30 13.25 -8.71
C ILE A 446 15.02 14.54 -8.31
N LYS A 447 14.45 15.71 -8.56
CA LYS A 447 15.16 16.99 -8.34
C LYS A 447 14.28 18.07 -7.73
N ASP A 448 14.74 18.61 -6.59
CA ASP A 448 14.10 19.73 -5.86
C ASP A 448 12.62 19.47 -5.46
N VAL A 449 12.21 18.21 -5.30
CA VAL A 449 10.83 17.79 -5.01
C VAL A 449 10.75 16.68 -3.95
N SER A 450 9.53 16.39 -3.48
CA SER A 450 9.31 15.57 -2.29
C SER A 450 8.31 14.44 -2.45
N ASN A 451 8.38 13.47 -1.53
CA ASN A 451 7.42 12.37 -1.37
C ASN A 451 7.31 11.43 -2.60
N CYS A 452 8.31 11.37 -3.47
CA CYS A 452 8.28 10.52 -4.67
C CYS A 452 8.75 9.10 -4.35
N ASN A 453 8.13 8.08 -4.96
CA ASN A 453 8.48 6.68 -4.78
C ASN A 453 9.08 6.10 -6.07
N ILE A 454 10.32 5.61 -6.00
CA ILE A 454 10.99 4.93 -7.11
C ILE A 454 11.16 3.47 -6.72
N SER A 455 10.32 2.58 -7.25
CA SER A 455 10.23 1.19 -6.77
C SER A 455 10.35 0.14 -7.88
N ASN A 456 10.94 -1.02 -7.58
CA ASN A 456 10.99 -2.19 -8.48
C ASN A 456 11.64 -1.95 -9.88
N ASN A 457 12.35 -0.82 -10.11
CA ASN A 457 12.92 -0.48 -11.42
C ASN A 457 14.28 -1.16 -11.66
N VAL A 458 14.63 -1.36 -12.93
CA VAL A 458 15.95 -1.82 -13.37
C VAL A 458 16.73 -0.65 -13.99
N ALA A 459 17.65 -0.06 -13.23
CA ALA A 459 18.44 1.09 -13.65
C ALA A 459 19.82 0.67 -14.14
N THR A 460 19.98 0.49 -15.46
CA THR A 460 21.19 -0.12 -16.03
C THR A 460 21.79 0.61 -17.24
N GLY A 461 23.12 0.55 -17.38
CA GLY A 461 23.83 1.14 -18.52
C GLY A 461 23.76 2.68 -18.60
N ASN A 462 23.48 3.33 -17.47
CA ASN A 462 23.39 4.79 -17.33
C ASN A 462 24.68 5.40 -16.77
N PHE A 463 24.76 6.74 -16.66
CA PHE A 463 25.85 7.37 -15.93
C PHE A 463 25.69 7.17 -14.40
N PHE A 464 24.56 7.60 -13.82
CA PHE A 464 24.03 7.11 -12.54
C PHE A 464 22.80 6.22 -12.80
N GLY A 465 22.49 5.24 -11.95
CA GLY A 465 21.24 4.48 -12.08
C GLY A 465 20.03 5.35 -11.70
N ILE A 466 19.92 5.64 -10.40
CA ILE A 466 18.90 6.52 -9.79
C ILE A 466 19.62 7.69 -9.10
N TYR A 467 19.09 8.91 -9.23
CA TYR A 467 19.72 10.13 -8.72
C TYR A 467 18.71 11.04 -8.01
N LEU A 468 18.89 11.25 -6.71
CA LEU A 468 18.19 12.24 -5.90
C LEU A 468 19.08 13.49 -5.82
N ALA A 469 18.65 14.54 -6.50
CA ALA A 469 19.43 15.75 -6.76
C ALA A 469 18.89 16.96 -6.00
N ASP A 470 19.81 17.81 -5.54
CA ASP A 470 19.51 19.10 -4.91
C ASP A 470 18.54 18.92 -3.72
N ASN A 471 17.47 19.71 -3.57
CA ASN A 471 16.66 19.72 -2.33
C ASN A 471 15.63 18.56 -2.21
N SER A 472 15.86 17.43 -2.89
CA SER A 472 14.92 16.29 -2.89
C SER A 472 14.79 15.65 -1.51
N SER A 473 13.54 15.40 -1.06
CA SER A 473 13.28 15.00 0.32
C SER A 473 12.03 14.14 0.56
N ASN A 474 12.02 13.36 1.63
CA ASN A 474 10.95 12.41 1.97
C ASN A 474 10.67 11.37 0.86
N CYS A 475 11.58 11.18 -0.10
CA CYS A 475 11.41 10.23 -1.19
C CYS A 475 11.83 8.82 -0.77
N MET A 476 11.17 7.81 -1.30
CA MET A 476 11.53 6.40 -1.14
C MET A 476 12.18 5.86 -2.42
N VAL A 477 13.25 5.10 -2.26
CA VAL A 477 13.89 4.32 -3.33
C VAL A 477 13.95 2.87 -2.85
N SER A 478 13.07 2.02 -3.36
CA SER A 478 12.82 0.67 -2.82
C SER A 478 12.94 -0.45 -3.86
N ASN A 479 13.55 -1.58 -3.48
CA ASN A 479 13.60 -2.81 -4.29
C ASN A 479 14.25 -2.68 -5.70
N ASN A 480 14.92 -1.57 -6.04
CA ASN A 480 15.44 -1.34 -7.40
C ASN A 480 16.72 -2.13 -7.67
N LEU A 481 16.94 -2.50 -8.94
CA LEU A 481 18.12 -3.19 -9.44
C LEU A 481 19.03 -2.23 -10.24
N ALA A 482 20.03 -1.65 -9.58
CA ALA A 482 20.92 -0.66 -10.19
C ALA A 482 22.28 -1.27 -10.57
N TYR A 483 22.53 -1.56 -11.85
CA TYR A 483 23.75 -2.29 -12.25
C TYR A 483 24.41 -1.85 -13.57
N SER A 484 25.72 -2.09 -13.69
CA SER A 484 26.53 -1.75 -14.88
C SER A 484 26.50 -0.26 -15.28
N ASN A 485 26.26 0.63 -14.32
CA ASN A 485 26.30 2.08 -14.53
C ASN A 485 27.74 2.62 -14.46
N ILE A 486 28.02 3.77 -15.10
CA ILE A 486 29.38 4.34 -15.21
C ILE A 486 29.90 4.86 -13.86
N ARG A 487 29.00 5.37 -13.02
CA ARG A 487 29.24 5.89 -11.66
C ARG A 487 28.34 5.12 -10.67
N PRO A 488 28.06 5.55 -9.41
CA PRO A 488 27.28 4.72 -8.50
C PRO A 488 25.87 4.40 -9.02
N GLY A 489 25.32 3.28 -8.56
CA GLY A 489 23.97 2.85 -8.90
C GLY A 489 22.89 3.78 -8.37
N ILE A 490 23.02 4.22 -7.11
CA ILE A 490 22.11 5.17 -6.46
C ILE A 490 22.91 6.36 -5.91
N VAL A 491 22.45 7.59 -6.12
CA VAL A 491 23.15 8.81 -5.69
C VAL A 491 22.21 9.79 -5.02
N LEU A 492 22.64 10.35 -3.89
CA LEU A 492 22.00 11.46 -3.16
C LEU A 492 23.00 12.63 -3.13
N HIS A 493 22.58 13.83 -3.55
CA HIS A 493 23.47 14.99 -3.68
C HIS A 493 22.78 16.29 -3.24
N GLY A 494 22.88 16.63 -1.96
CA GLY A 494 22.10 17.70 -1.32
C GLY A 494 20.76 17.24 -0.74
N ALA A 495 20.27 16.08 -1.16
CA ALA A 495 19.01 15.48 -0.77
C ALA A 495 18.99 15.05 0.71
N PHE A 496 17.84 15.17 1.38
CA PHE A 496 17.69 14.95 2.83
C PHE A 496 16.37 14.26 3.21
N ASN A 497 16.28 13.61 4.38
CA ASN A 497 15.10 12.87 4.83
C ASN A 497 14.64 11.72 3.88
N ASN A 498 15.51 11.12 3.07
CA ASN A 498 15.11 10.07 2.11
C ASN A 498 15.38 8.65 2.63
N ILE A 499 14.57 7.68 2.18
CA ILE A 499 14.71 6.25 2.53
C ILE A 499 15.15 5.46 1.30
N ILE A 500 16.31 4.82 1.39
CA ILE A 500 16.91 3.97 0.35
C ILE A 500 16.96 2.55 0.89
N THR A 501 15.94 1.73 0.57
CA THR A 501 15.75 0.42 1.21
C THR A 501 15.67 -0.76 0.24
N ASN A 502 16.18 -1.93 0.63
CA ASN A 502 16.06 -3.20 -0.11
C ASN A 502 16.65 -3.21 -1.55
N ASN A 503 17.37 -2.17 -1.98
CA ASN A 503 17.88 -2.09 -3.35
C ASN A 503 19.07 -3.02 -3.55
N THR A 504 19.24 -3.54 -4.78
CA THR A 504 20.39 -4.34 -5.16
C THR A 504 21.26 -3.57 -6.17
N ALA A 505 22.50 -3.25 -5.79
CA ALA A 505 23.40 -2.44 -6.60
C ALA A 505 24.76 -3.12 -6.85
N TYR A 506 25.10 -3.40 -8.12
CA TYR A 506 26.32 -4.16 -8.45
C TYR A 506 26.98 -3.81 -9.79
N SER A 507 28.27 -4.13 -9.92
CA SER A 507 29.07 -3.91 -11.15
C SER A 507 29.08 -2.45 -11.65
N ASN A 508 28.77 -1.49 -10.78
CA ASN A 508 28.71 -0.06 -11.08
C ASN A 508 30.11 0.57 -10.92
N GLY A 509 30.56 1.31 -11.93
CA GLY A 509 31.94 1.84 -12.01
C GLY A 509 32.30 2.86 -10.94
N GLY A 510 31.32 3.43 -10.23
CA GLY A 510 31.56 4.31 -9.08
C GLY A 510 31.34 3.66 -7.70
N GLY A 511 30.56 2.57 -7.62
CA GLY A 511 30.12 1.98 -6.34
C GLY A 511 28.63 1.63 -6.28
N GLY A 512 28.16 1.17 -5.12
CA GLY A 512 26.73 0.90 -4.90
C GLY A 512 25.93 2.19 -4.76
N CYS A 513 26.03 2.81 -3.58
CA CYS A 513 25.35 4.06 -3.25
C CYS A 513 26.35 5.21 -2.97
N SER A 514 25.90 6.46 -3.09
CA SER A 514 26.71 7.65 -2.77
C SER A 514 25.84 8.77 -2.19
N VAL A 515 25.99 9.03 -0.89
CA VAL A 515 25.43 10.19 -0.17
C VAL A 515 26.47 11.31 -0.18
N SER A 516 26.07 12.52 -0.59
CA SER A 516 27.04 13.59 -0.88
C SER A 516 26.52 15.01 -0.73
N TRP A 517 27.43 15.98 -0.57
CA TRP A 517 27.17 17.42 -0.69
C TRP A 517 26.16 17.95 0.33
N ARG A 518 26.46 17.73 1.62
CA ARG A 518 25.58 18.07 2.76
C ARG A 518 24.21 17.37 2.74
N SER A 519 24.06 16.25 2.02
CA SER A 519 22.95 15.32 2.24
C SER A 519 22.91 14.84 3.70
N HIS A 520 21.72 14.86 4.30
CA HIS A 520 21.54 14.59 5.73
C HIS A 520 20.20 13.93 6.06
N ASN A 521 20.09 13.31 7.24
CA ASN A 521 18.88 12.63 7.71
C ASN A 521 18.39 11.51 6.76
N ASN A 522 19.23 10.97 5.88
CA ASN A 522 18.84 9.89 4.98
C ASN A 522 19.10 8.53 5.62
N THR A 523 18.18 7.59 5.44
CA THR A 523 18.33 6.19 5.88
C THR A 523 18.63 5.29 4.68
N LEU A 524 19.77 4.59 4.73
CA LEU A 524 20.17 3.56 3.78
C LEU A 524 20.09 2.20 4.47
N SER A 525 19.02 1.44 4.24
CA SER A 525 18.69 0.20 4.97
C SER A 525 18.59 -1.04 4.08
N ASN A 526 18.98 -2.23 4.58
CA ASN A 526 18.73 -3.52 3.92
C ASN A 526 19.27 -3.68 2.48
N ASN A 527 20.13 -2.79 1.97
CA ASN A 527 20.57 -2.83 0.57
C ASN A 527 21.64 -3.91 0.36
N THR A 528 21.57 -4.62 -0.77
CA THR A 528 22.57 -5.63 -1.17
C THR A 528 23.51 -5.05 -2.21
N ILE A 529 24.79 -4.87 -1.85
CA ILE A 529 25.76 -4.13 -2.66
C ILE A 529 27.00 -4.98 -2.92
N TYR A 530 27.35 -5.24 -4.19
CA TYR A 530 28.51 -6.08 -4.50
C TYR A 530 29.26 -5.76 -5.79
N SER A 531 30.52 -6.21 -5.87
CA SER A 531 31.39 -6.03 -7.06
C SER A 531 31.51 -4.58 -7.53
N GLY A 532 32.01 -3.69 -6.67
CA GLY A 532 32.10 -2.25 -6.94
C GLY A 532 33.45 -1.63 -6.55
N TYR A 533 33.55 -0.30 -6.67
CA TYR A 533 34.68 0.45 -6.12
C TYR A 533 34.50 0.73 -4.62
N VAL A 534 33.48 1.51 -4.27
CA VAL A 534 33.02 1.71 -2.88
C VAL A 534 31.61 1.14 -2.74
N GLY A 535 31.26 0.53 -1.61
CA GLY A 535 29.90 0.02 -1.39
C GLY A 535 28.91 1.17 -1.20
N ILE A 536 29.08 1.90 -0.11
CA ILE A 536 28.36 3.17 0.16
C ILE A 536 29.40 4.26 0.46
N GLY A 537 29.42 5.32 -0.36
CA GLY A 537 30.12 6.55 0.00
C GLY A 537 29.20 7.46 0.81
N ASN A 538 29.67 7.98 1.94
CA ASN A 538 29.00 9.04 2.71
C ASN A 538 30.01 10.20 2.84
N GLY A 539 29.81 11.30 2.10
CA GLY A 539 30.92 12.21 1.81
C GLY A 539 30.55 13.68 1.61
N GLN A 540 31.57 14.53 1.60
CA GLN A 540 31.47 15.96 1.26
C GLN A 540 30.49 16.72 2.18
N GLU A 541 30.86 16.82 3.46
CA GLU A 541 30.10 17.50 4.52
C GLU A 541 28.69 16.92 4.75
N ALA A 542 28.44 15.65 4.39
CA ALA A 542 27.21 14.93 4.74
C ALA A 542 27.13 14.69 6.26
N TYR A 543 25.93 14.64 6.83
CA TYR A 543 25.78 14.50 8.29
C TYR A 543 24.45 13.85 8.70
N ASN A 544 24.33 13.33 9.92
CA ASN A 544 23.10 12.71 10.43
C ASN A 544 22.50 11.62 9.50
N ASN A 545 23.32 10.86 8.75
CA ASN A 545 22.80 9.80 7.89
C ASN A 545 22.89 8.45 8.60
N ILE A 546 21.83 7.65 8.49
CA ILE A 546 21.75 6.30 9.06
C ILE A 546 22.05 5.29 7.94
N ILE A 547 23.02 4.40 8.17
CA ILE A 547 23.39 3.34 7.22
C ILE A 547 23.34 2.01 7.98
N ARG A 548 22.26 1.24 7.80
CA ARG A 548 22.00 0.05 8.62
C ARG A 548 21.57 -1.21 7.87
N ASP A 549 21.84 -2.37 8.46
CA ASP A 549 21.38 -3.67 7.98
C ASP A 549 21.80 -4.02 6.52
N ASN A 550 22.76 -3.30 5.93
CA ASN A 550 23.18 -3.49 4.54
C ASN A 550 24.16 -4.66 4.39
N ASN A 551 24.09 -5.37 3.26
CA ASN A 551 24.95 -6.50 2.94
C ASN A 551 25.94 -6.11 1.82
N ILE A 552 27.18 -5.79 2.20
CA ILE A 552 28.18 -5.14 1.33
C ILE A 552 29.38 -6.07 1.12
N ARG A 553 29.69 -6.45 -0.12
CA ARG A 553 30.73 -7.47 -0.38
C ARG A 553 31.51 -7.31 -1.68
N GLY A 554 32.80 -7.66 -1.67
CA GLY A 554 33.62 -7.59 -2.89
C GLY A 554 33.89 -6.17 -3.38
N MET A 555 34.15 -5.22 -2.47
CA MET A 555 34.53 -3.86 -2.84
C MET A 555 36.04 -3.75 -3.08
N SER A 556 36.41 -3.17 -4.22
CA SER A 556 37.82 -2.98 -4.61
C SER A 556 38.50 -1.77 -3.94
N ALA A 557 37.75 -0.99 -3.15
CA ALA A 557 38.24 -0.15 -2.08
C ALA A 557 37.41 -0.44 -0.80
N SER A 558 36.52 0.46 -0.40
CA SER A 558 35.88 0.46 0.92
C SER A 558 34.44 -0.09 0.87
N GLY A 559 34.03 -0.86 1.86
CA GLY A 559 32.62 -1.27 2.06
C GLY A 559 31.74 -0.05 2.32
N ILE A 560 32.04 0.69 3.39
CA ILE A 560 31.61 2.09 3.55
C ILE A 560 32.85 3.00 3.51
N ARG A 561 32.69 4.19 2.92
CA ARG A 561 33.67 5.30 3.03
C ARG A 561 32.98 6.57 3.55
N ILE A 562 33.19 6.89 4.82
CA ILE A 562 32.96 8.24 5.37
C ILE A 562 34.08 9.15 4.83
N SER A 563 33.76 10.34 4.32
CA SER A 563 34.80 11.25 3.81
C SER A 563 34.53 12.76 3.83
N TYR A 564 35.60 13.56 3.84
CA TYR A 564 35.58 15.02 3.64
C TYR A 564 34.59 15.78 4.54
N GLY A 565 34.83 15.77 5.86
CA GLY A 565 34.03 16.50 6.85
C GLY A 565 32.68 15.87 7.16
N THR A 566 32.48 14.59 6.85
CA THR A 566 31.24 13.86 7.16
C THR A 566 31.19 13.47 8.63
N HIS A 567 30.06 13.74 9.29
CA HIS A 567 29.93 13.67 10.74
C HIS A 567 28.56 13.23 11.25
N ASN A 568 28.44 12.94 12.55
CA ASN A 568 27.20 12.55 13.23
C ASN A 568 26.40 11.43 12.53
N SER A 569 27.04 10.58 11.72
CA SER A 569 26.35 9.53 10.97
C SER A 569 26.46 8.19 11.70
N SER A 570 25.37 7.44 11.73
CA SER A 570 25.26 6.16 12.44
C SER A 570 25.33 4.99 11.47
N ILE A 571 26.28 4.07 11.69
CA ILE A 571 26.55 2.92 10.84
C ILE A 571 26.42 1.65 11.69
N PHE A 572 25.37 0.85 11.48
CA PHE A 572 25.15 -0.32 12.34
C PHE A 572 24.45 -1.52 11.70
N ASN A 573 24.58 -2.70 12.32
CA ASN A 573 24.05 -3.98 11.82
C ASN A 573 24.52 -4.39 10.40
N ASN A 574 25.47 -3.67 9.77
CA ASN A 574 25.88 -3.95 8.40
C ASN A 574 26.82 -5.16 8.34
N ASN A 575 26.67 -5.99 7.31
CA ASN A 575 27.48 -7.17 7.05
C ASN A 575 28.46 -6.92 5.90
N PHE A 576 29.76 -7.01 6.18
CA PHE A 576 30.86 -6.81 5.23
C PHE A 576 31.64 -8.10 4.99
N SER A 577 31.93 -8.39 3.72
CA SER A 577 32.82 -9.50 3.34
C SER A 577 33.69 -9.20 2.12
N SER A 578 34.98 -9.53 2.23
CA SER A 578 35.94 -9.46 1.11
C SER A 578 36.03 -8.10 0.43
N CYS A 579 36.20 -7.04 1.23
CA CYS A 579 36.52 -5.70 0.74
C CYS A 579 38.04 -5.42 0.92
N SER A 580 38.57 -4.37 0.28
CA SER A 580 39.93 -3.89 0.60
C SER A 580 39.96 -3.15 1.95
N VAL A 581 38.89 -2.41 2.25
CA VAL A 581 38.58 -1.93 3.62
C VAL A 581 37.12 -2.25 3.92
N GLY A 582 36.80 -2.73 5.12
CA GLY A 582 35.40 -2.85 5.58
C GLY A 582 34.74 -1.47 5.72
N ILE A 583 35.22 -0.67 6.69
CA ILE A 583 34.77 0.72 6.91
C ILE A 583 35.97 1.67 6.89
N GLU A 584 35.92 2.69 6.05
CA GLU A 584 36.95 3.74 5.95
C GLU A 584 36.39 5.08 6.44
N ILE A 585 37.14 5.79 7.29
CA ILE A 585 36.87 7.16 7.73
C ILE A 585 38.03 8.06 7.29
N SER A 586 37.82 8.82 6.22
CA SER A 586 38.84 9.69 5.60
C SER A 586 38.47 11.17 5.73
N GLU A 587 39.00 11.84 6.76
CA GLU A 587 38.64 13.22 7.15
C GLU A 587 37.19 13.34 7.70
N GLY A 588 36.67 12.29 8.33
CA GLY A 588 35.37 12.27 9.02
C GLY A 588 35.50 12.34 10.56
N PHE A 589 34.48 12.86 11.24
CA PHE A 589 34.51 13.06 12.70
C PHE A 589 33.16 12.82 13.39
N ASP A 590 33.17 12.48 14.69
CA ASP A 590 31.98 12.31 15.52
C ASP A 590 30.90 11.33 14.98
N ASN A 591 31.30 10.33 14.17
CA ASN A 591 30.40 9.28 13.66
C ASN A 591 30.32 8.08 14.62
N MET A 592 29.22 7.32 14.57
CA MET A 592 28.99 6.12 15.39
C MET A 592 28.98 4.86 14.52
N ILE A 593 29.78 3.85 14.90
CA ILE A 593 29.97 2.60 14.16
C ILE A 593 29.83 1.44 15.15
N TYR A 594 28.70 0.73 15.11
CA TYR A 594 28.41 -0.34 16.07
C TYR A 594 27.62 -1.50 15.50
N ASN A 595 27.64 -2.69 16.14
CA ASN A 595 26.96 -3.90 15.65
C ASN A 595 27.32 -4.30 14.20
N ASN A 596 28.45 -3.86 13.63
CA ASN A 596 28.82 -4.21 12.26
C ASN A 596 29.64 -5.51 12.24
N LYS A 597 29.42 -6.33 11.21
CA LYS A 597 30.16 -7.58 11.00
C LYS A 597 31.17 -7.42 9.87
N ILE A 598 32.44 -7.25 10.21
CA ILE A 598 33.51 -6.92 9.26
C ILE A 598 34.43 -8.12 9.07
N SER A 599 34.34 -8.76 7.90
CA SER A 599 35.03 -10.05 7.69
C SER A 599 35.84 -10.18 6.40
N ASN A 600 36.85 -11.04 6.43
CA ASN A 600 37.60 -11.54 5.26
C ASN A 600 38.14 -10.43 4.33
N SER A 601 38.42 -9.25 4.86
CA SER A 601 38.84 -8.04 4.13
C SER A 601 40.34 -7.78 4.31
N GLU A 602 40.96 -6.94 3.46
CA GLU A 602 42.39 -6.61 3.65
C GLU A 602 42.56 -5.78 4.93
N ASN A 603 41.76 -4.73 5.10
CA ASN A 603 41.64 -3.99 6.35
C ASN A 603 40.21 -4.14 6.91
N GLY A 604 40.06 -4.34 8.22
CA GLY A 604 38.75 -4.26 8.86
C GLY A 604 38.22 -2.81 8.83
N THR A 605 38.86 -1.92 9.58
CA THR A 605 38.58 -0.48 9.57
C THR A 605 39.82 0.35 9.23
N ALA A 606 39.65 1.49 8.55
CA ALA A 606 40.74 2.45 8.28
C ALA A 606 40.38 3.86 8.74
N LEU A 607 41.25 4.49 9.55
CA LEU A 607 41.07 5.83 10.13
C LEU A 607 42.13 6.81 9.61
N ILE A 608 41.75 7.70 8.71
CA ILE A 608 42.67 8.61 8.02
C ILE A 608 42.29 10.05 8.33
N ARG A 609 43.10 10.74 9.14
CA ARG A 609 42.92 12.15 9.56
C ARG A 609 41.52 12.40 10.14
N SER A 610 41.04 11.46 10.95
CA SER A 610 39.69 11.38 11.54
C SER A 610 39.71 11.48 13.06
N SER A 611 38.64 12.00 13.69
CA SER A 611 38.60 12.22 15.14
C SER A 611 37.21 12.12 15.78
N GLY A 612 37.11 11.75 17.05
CA GLY A 612 35.84 11.72 17.81
C GLY A 612 34.87 10.60 17.43
N ASN A 613 35.22 9.76 16.46
CA ASN A 613 34.36 8.64 16.03
C ASN A 613 34.32 7.56 17.12
N ARG A 614 33.14 6.95 17.33
CA ARG A 614 32.88 5.91 18.34
C ARG A 614 32.71 4.57 17.65
N ILE A 615 33.53 3.58 18.01
CA ILE A 615 33.62 2.28 17.33
C ILE A 615 33.52 1.18 18.39
N TYR A 616 32.36 0.57 18.57
CA TYR A 616 32.09 -0.41 19.63
C TYR A 616 31.08 -1.47 19.18
N LEU A 617 31.02 -2.64 19.84
CA LEU A 617 30.16 -3.77 19.45
C LEU A 617 30.32 -4.24 18.00
N ASN A 618 31.48 -4.01 17.35
CA ASN A 618 31.73 -4.54 16.01
C ASN A 618 32.45 -5.89 16.08
N ASN A 619 32.21 -6.75 15.09
CA ASN A 619 32.92 -8.01 14.90
C ASN A 619 34.01 -7.88 13.85
N PHE A 620 35.27 -7.92 14.26
CA PHE A 620 36.44 -7.94 13.39
C PHE A 620 36.92 -9.40 13.21
N ILE A 621 36.64 -9.99 12.04
CA ILE A 621 36.74 -11.45 11.78
C ILE A 621 37.62 -11.77 10.56
N ASN A 622 38.78 -12.39 10.79
CA ASN A 622 39.68 -12.88 9.72
C ASN A 622 40.02 -11.79 8.67
N ASN A 623 40.25 -10.54 9.08
CA ASN A 623 40.82 -9.54 8.17
C ASN A 623 42.35 -9.67 8.16
N THR A 624 43.05 -9.03 7.21
CA THR A 624 44.52 -9.17 7.10
C THR A 624 45.24 -8.27 8.10
N ASP A 625 44.78 -7.02 8.20
CA ASP A 625 45.05 -6.10 9.31
C ASP A 625 43.66 -5.67 9.87
N GLU A 626 43.38 -5.84 11.16
CA GLU A 626 42.02 -5.55 11.68
C GLU A 626 41.70 -4.04 11.67
N VAL A 627 42.70 -3.19 11.91
CA VAL A 627 42.58 -1.74 11.79
C VAL A 627 43.84 -1.12 11.16
N TYR A 628 43.67 -0.06 10.37
CA TYR A 628 44.71 0.86 9.91
C TYR A 628 44.44 2.29 10.41
N SER A 629 45.48 3.06 10.73
CA SER A 629 45.35 4.47 11.15
C SER A 629 46.49 5.37 10.65
N GLU A 630 46.15 6.54 10.11
CA GLU A 630 47.05 7.62 9.69
C GLU A 630 46.55 8.96 10.27
N ASP A 631 47.40 9.68 11.01
CA ASP A 631 47.16 11.06 11.53
C ASP A 631 45.78 11.31 12.20
N SER A 632 45.20 10.27 12.78
CA SER A 632 43.89 10.29 13.47
C SER A 632 44.04 10.37 14.99
N THR A 633 43.18 11.11 15.68
CA THR A 633 43.23 11.33 17.14
C THR A 633 41.86 11.21 17.79
N ASP A 634 41.79 10.97 19.11
CA ASP A 634 40.55 11.12 19.90
C ASP A 634 39.35 10.26 19.42
N ASN A 635 39.60 9.14 18.72
CA ASN A 635 38.57 8.15 18.39
C ASN A 635 38.47 7.12 19.52
N LEU A 636 37.26 6.64 19.82
CA LEU A 636 36.96 5.75 20.93
C LEU A 636 36.63 4.34 20.43
N TRP A 637 37.15 3.33 21.13
CA TRP A 637 37.01 1.90 20.79
C TRP A 637 36.00 1.17 21.69
N ASN A 638 35.19 1.92 22.42
CA ASN A 638 34.16 1.45 23.33
C ASN A 638 32.95 2.41 23.32
N SER A 639 31.82 1.98 23.89
CA SER A 639 30.66 2.85 24.11
C SER A 639 31.04 4.06 24.98
N THR A 640 30.40 5.21 24.78
CA THR A 640 30.64 6.42 25.61
C THR A 640 29.89 6.40 26.93
N GLU A 641 28.85 5.58 27.06
CA GLU A 641 28.06 5.35 28.27
C GLU A 641 28.06 3.87 28.65
N GLU A 642 27.76 3.56 29.92
CA GLU A 642 27.62 2.19 30.41
C GLU A 642 26.36 1.54 29.80
N LEU A 643 26.54 0.44 29.06
CA LEU A 643 25.42 -0.28 28.45
C LEU A 643 24.91 -1.34 29.43
N HIS A 644 23.59 -1.46 29.54
CA HIS A 644 22.96 -2.60 30.19
C HIS A 644 22.91 -3.75 29.18
N TYR A 645 23.43 -4.93 29.52
CA TYR A 645 23.45 -6.07 28.59
C TYR A 645 23.28 -7.41 29.31
N THR A 646 22.84 -8.44 28.58
CA THR A 646 22.86 -9.83 29.04
C THR A 646 23.91 -10.62 28.27
N TYR A 647 24.75 -11.35 29.01
CA TYR A 647 25.74 -12.30 28.50
C TYR A 647 25.66 -13.58 29.34
N ASN A 648 25.60 -14.76 28.71
CA ASN A 648 25.40 -16.06 29.38
C ASN A 648 24.27 -16.05 30.46
N ASP A 649 23.06 -15.64 30.08
CA ASP A 649 21.88 -15.48 30.93
C ASP A 649 22.05 -14.54 32.17
N THR A 650 23.15 -13.78 32.23
CA THR A 650 23.49 -12.89 33.34
C THR A 650 23.53 -11.44 32.89
N THR A 651 22.94 -10.52 33.66
CA THR A 651 22.86 -9.09 33.32
C THR A 651 24.00 -8.30 33.96
N PHE A 652 24.66 -7.47 33.15
CA PHE A 652 25.78 -6.60 33.51
C PHE A 652 25.50 -5.15 33.09
N ILE A 653 26.30 -4.22 33.62
CA ILE A 653 26.27 -2.78 33.30
C ILE A 653 27.72 -2.31 33.23
N ASP A 654 28.25 -2.11 32.03
CA ASP A 654 29.59 -1.55 31.80
C ASP A 654 29.74 -1.06 30.34
N TYR A 655 30.87 -0.43 30.02
CA TYR A 655 31.24 -0.01 28.67
C TYR A 655 31.69 -1.20 27.81
N LEU A 656 31.11 -1.36 26.63
CA LEU A 656 31.44 -2.46 25.70
C LEU A 656 32.38 -1.98 24.59
N GLY A 657 33.45 -2.74 24.32
CA GLY A 657 34.36 -2.56 23.18
C GLY A 657 33.97 -3.42 21.98
N ASN A 658 34.95 -3.92 21.22
CA ASN A 658 34.73 -4.70 19.99
C ASN A 658 35.21 -6.15 20.12
N TYR A 659 34.68 -7.04 19.29
CA TYR A 659 35.22 -8.40 19.15
C TYR A 659 36.36 -8.42 18.13
N TRP A 660 37.47 -9.08 18.48
CA TRP A 660 38.66 -9.23 17.65
C TRP A 660 39.04 -10.71 17.54
N ASP A 661 39.06 -11.27 16.32
CA ASP A 661 39.39 -12.69 16.06
C ASP A 661 40.82 -13.09 16.49
N GLY A 662 41.68 -12.09 16.71
CA GLY A 662 43.04 -12.23 17.25
C GLY A 662 43.23 -12.00 18.75
N TYR A 663 42.16 -11.73 19.52
CA TYR A 663 42.26 -11.53 20.97
C TYR A 663 42.21 -12.86 21.75
N ASP A 664 43.22 -13.13 22.59
CA ASP A 664 43.39 -14.39 23.34
C ASP A 664 43.54 -14.22 24.86
N GLY A 665 43.12 -13.07 25.40
CA GLY A 665 43.16 -12.77 26.83
C GLY A 665 42.10 -13.51 27.67
N ASP A 666 42.21 -13.36 29.00
CA ASP A 666 41.30 -13.98 29.97
C ASP A 666 40.05 -13.11 30.25
N ASP A 667 39.02 -13.76 30.81
CA ASP A 667 37.76 -13.21 31.34
C ASP A 667 37.60 -13.80 32.75
N GLY A 668 38.05 -13.04 33.76
CA GLY A 668 38.29 -13.52 35.12
C GLY A 668 37.10 -13.44 36.07
N ASP A 669 36.11 -12.59 35.78
CA ASP A 669 34.89 -12.44 36.58
C ASP A 669 33.58 -12.87 35.87
N GLY A 670 33.62 -13.03 34.54
CA GLY A 670 32.54 -13.63 33.74
C GLY A 670 31.59 -12.63 33.10
N ASP A 671 31.92 -11.34 33.03
CA ASP A 671 31.07 -10.33 32.39
C ASP A 671 31.09 -10.38 30.84
N GLY A 672 32.09 -11.05 30.26
CA GLY A 672 32.25 -11.19 28.82
C GLY A 672 33.11 -10.11 28.17
N ILE A 673 33.74 -9.26 28.98
CA ILE A 673 34.78 -8.32 28.58
C ILE A 673 36.15 -8.93 28.94
N GLY A 674 37.17 -8.65 28.15
CA GLY A 674 38.53 -9.10 28.44
C GLY A 674 39.20 -8.32 29.57
N ASP A 675 39.86 -9.02 30.50
CA ASP A 675 40.69 -8.46 31.60
C ASP A 675 41.89 -7.62 31.10
N THR A 676 42.18 -7.63 29.79
CA THR A 676 43.35 -6.97 29.18
C THR A 676 42.99 -6.27 27.87
N SER A 677 43.48 -5.03 27.70
CA SER A 677 43.30 -4.27 26.46
C SER A 677 43.88 -4.97 25.22
N PHE A 678 43.20 -4.85 24.09
CA PHE A 678 43.71 -5.23 22.78
C PHE A 678 44.51 -4.05 22.17
N ASP A 679 45.80 -4.26 21.88
CA ASP A 679 46.72 -3.25 21.33
C ASP A 679 46.76 -3.29 19.80
N MET A 680 46.22 -2.26 19.16
CA MET A 680 46.25 -2.08 17.69
C MET A 680 47.56 -1.42 17.21
N GLY A 681 48.51 -1.13 18.10
CA GLY A 681 49.82 -0.54 17.80
C GLY A 681 49.86 0.99 17.77
N TYR A 682 48.69 1.65 17.80
CA TYR A 682 48.52 3.11 17.87
C TYR A 682 47.29 3.54 18.69
N ALA A 683 46.41 2.61 19.05
CA ALA A 683 45.27 2.78 19.93
C ALA A 683 45.03 1.46 20.69
N THR A 684 44.33 1.51 21.82
CA THR A 684 43.85 0.33 22.53
C THR A 684 42.33 0.26 22.50
N ASP A 685 41.81 -0.95 22.39
CA ASP A 685 40.46 -1.26 22.86
C ASP A 685 40.64 -1.78 24.30
N ASP A 686 40.23 -0.99 25.29
CA ASP A 686 40.35 -1.32 26.70
C ASP A 686 39.17 -2.17 27.22
N ARG A 687 38.22 -2.55 26.34
CA ARG A 687 37.01 -3.35 26.65
C ARG A 687 36.73 -4.44 25.58
N PRO A 688 37.73 -5.21 25.13
CA PRO A 688 37.55 -6.16 24.03
C PRO A 688 36.55 -7.27 24.41
N LEU A 689 35.70 -7.67 23.47
CA LEU A 689 34.64 -8.64 23.69
C LEU A 689 35.16 -10.07 23.59
N MET A 690 34.79 -10.91 24.55
CA MET A 690 35.12 -12.34 24.58
C MET A 690 34.37 -13.19 23.54
N LYS A 691 33.28 -12.66 22.98
CA LYS A 691 32.44 -13.29 21.93
C LYS A 691 32.05 -12.26 20.88
N HIS A 692 31.47 -12.73 19.79
CA HIS A 692 30.83 -11.85 18.80
C HIS A 692 29.69 -11.03 19.44
N PHE A 693 29.42 -9.82 18.94
CA PHE A 693 28.40 -8.93 19.53
C PHE A 693 26.99 -9.56 19.58
N GLU A 694 26.67 -10.52 18.72
CA GLU A 694 25.38 -11.23 18.74
C GLU A 694 25.08 -11.95 20.07
N GLU A 695 26.11 -12.26 20.88
CA GLU A 695 25.98 -12.89 22.21
C GLU A 695 25.77 -11.86 23.36
N TYR A 696 25.74 -10.55 23.06
CA TYR A 696 25.58 -9.45 24.01
C TYR A 696 24.21 -8.79 23.79
N HIS A 697 23.19 -9.30 24.46
CA HIS A 697 21.84 -8.79 24.30
C HIS A 697 21.67 -7.49 25.08
N ILE A 698 21.84 -6.35 24.39
CA ILE A 698 21.65 -5.02 24.96
C ILE A 698 20.21 -4.87 25.46
N ILE A 699 20.06 -4.41 26.69
CA ILE A 699 18.77 -4.15 27.34
C ILE A 699 18.52 -2.65 27.26
N PRO A 700 17.53 -2.16 26.49
CA PRO A 700 17.18 -0.75 26.51
C PRO A 700 16.74 -0.32 27.92
N PRO A 701 16.98 0.95 28.32
CA PRO A 701 16.65 1.42 29.66
C PRO A 701 15.16 1.24 29.96
N ALA A 702 14.85 0.56 31.07
CA ALA A 702 13.50 0.12 31.38
C ALA A 702 12.55 1.30 31.62
N PHE A 703 11.55 1.45 30.74
CA PHE A 703 10.60 2.55 30.72
C PHE A 703 9.94 2.79 32.09
N THR A 704 10.04 4.02 32.60
CA THR A 704 9.59 4.35 33.95
C THR A 704 8.17 4.91 33.96
N PRO A 705 7.50 4.93 35.12
CA PRO A 705 6.25 5.66 35.31
C PRO A 705 6.37 7.20 35.17
N VAL A 706 7.57 7.75 34.99
CA VAL A 706 7.78 9.17 34.65
C VAL A 706 7.63 9.37 33.15
N ASP A 707 8.24 8.49 32.35
CA ASP A 707 8.26 8.58 30.89
C ASP A 707 6.87 8.33 30.31
N ALA A 708 6.14 7.36 30.90
CA ALA A 708 4.72 7.15 30.63
C ALA A 708 3.80 8.31 31.08
N VAL A 709 4.24 9.17 32.01
CA VAL A 709 3.53 10.41 32.39
C VAL A 709 3.88 11.54 31.42
N ILE A 710 5.14 11.64 30.99
CA ILE A 710 5.59 12.60 29.98
C ILE A 710 4.84 12.36 28.66
N ALA A 711 4.86 11.13 28.13
CA ALA A 711 4.09 10.77 26.93
C ALA A 711 2.58 11.08 27.08
N LEU A 712 2.01 10.91 28.27
CA LEU A 712 0.60 11.23 28.54
C LEU A 712 0.34 12.76 28.64
N GLU A 713 1.28 13.56 29.15
CA GLU A 713 1.17 15.04 29.19
C GLU A 713 1.40 15.68 27.81
N ILE A 714 2.24 15.04 26.99
CA ILE A 714 2.45 15.34 25.57
C ILE A 714 1.16 15.06 24.78
N ALA A 715 0.62 13.84 24.85
CA ALA A 715 -0.57 13.41 24.11
C ALA A 715 -1.86 14.18 24.45
N VAL A 716 -1.90 14.95 25.55
CA VAL A 716 -3.03 15.84 25.90
C VAL A 716 -2.72 17.34 25.72
N GLY A 717 -1.62 17.68 25.03
CA GLY A 717 -1.24 19.06 24.70
C GLY A 717 -0.93 19.92 25.92
N ARG A 718 -0.29 19.33 26.95
CA ARG A 718 0.03 20.01 28.23
C ARG A 718 1.51 20.16 28.49
N HIS A 719 2.34 19.33 27.89
CA HIS A 719 3.78 19.50 28.00
C HIS A 719 4.21 20.80 27.30
N PRO A 720 5.02 21.67 27.94
CA PRO A 720 5.63 22.80 27.23
C PRO A 720 6.67 22.27 26.21
N PHE A 721 7.03 23.10 25.22
CA PHE A 721 8.12 22.74 24.31
C PHE A 721 9.41 22.44 25.08
N ASN A 722 9.91 21.22 24.90
CA ASN A 722 11.21 20.76 25.36
C ASN A 722 11.82 19.86 24.29
N ARG A 723 13.09 20.11 23.95
CA ARG A 723 13.76 19.45 22.83
C ARG A 723 14.01 17.96 23.06
N GLU A 724 14.12 17.56 24.31
CA GLU A 724 14.35 16.15 24.73
C GLU A 724 13.10 15.26 24.54
N VAL A 725 11.99 15.82 24.03
CA VAL A 725 10.73 15.12 23.71
C VAL A 725 10.08 15.61 22.41
N ASP A 726 10.88 16.29 21.58
CA ASP A 726 10.61 16.77 20.21
C ASP A 726 11.14 15.68 19.26
N ALA A 727 10.45 14.53 19.26
CA ALA A 727 10.97 13.25 18.81
C ALA A 727 10.88 13.05 17.28
N ASP A 728 9.98 13.76 16.60
CA ASP A 728 10.04 13.94 15.15
C ASP A 728 10.90 15.16 14.73
N GLY A 729 11.18 16.06 15.67
CA GLY A 729 12.03 17.23 15.50
C GLY A 729 11.41 18.40 14.72
N ASP A 730 10.08 18.44 14.57
CA ASP A 730 9.38 19.53 13.86
C ASP A 730 9.37 20.86 14.65
N GLY A 731 9.63 20.81 15.95
CA GLY A 731 9.62 21.95 16.87
C GLY A 731 8.31 22.16 17.63
N VAL A 732 7.37 21.22 17.56
CA VAL A 732 6.03 21.27 18.16
C VAL A 732 5.70 19.96 18.85
N ILE A 733 5.53 20.00 20.17
CA ILE A 733 5.24 18.80 20.96
C ILE A 733 3.79 18.34 20.74
N THR A 734 3.61 17.23 20.02
CA THR A 734 2.33 16.67 19.57
C THR A 734 2.08 15.25 20.09
N SER A 735 0.92 14.66 19.76
CA SER A 735 0.67 13.23 20.03
C SER A 735 1.51 12.27 19.18
N LEU A 736 2.20 12.74 18.14
CA LEU A 736 3.12 11.93 17.33
C LEU A 736 4.42 11.65 18.12
N ASP A 737 4.97 12.65 18.80
CA ASP A 737 6.11 12.48 19.70
C ASP A 737 5.81 11.46 20.79
N ALA A 738 4.64 11.55 21.43
CA ALA A 738 4.20 10.58 22.42
C ALA A 738 4.07 9.16 21.83
N LEU A 739 3.64 9.03 20.58
CA LEU A 739 3.55 7.73 19.91
C LEU A 739 4.94 7.17 19.59
N MET A 740 5.87 7.99 19.09
CA MET A 740 7.26 7.60 18.83
C MET A 740 7.97 7.19 20.12
N ILE A 741 7.90 8.02 21.17
CA ILE A 741 8.41 7.74 22.52
C ILE A 741 7.87 6.41 23.06
N LEU A 742 6.60 6.07 22.79
CA LEU A 742 5.99 4.79 23.18
C LEU A 742 6.34 3.61 22.24
N GLN A 743 6.62 3.84 20.96
CA GLN A 743 7.10 2.79 20.05
C GLN A 743 8.55 2.42 20.35
N ALA A 744 9.38 3.38 20.74
CA ALA A 744 10.73 3.15 21.24
C ALA A 744 10.74 2.42 22.59
N ALA A 745 9.78 2.70 23.47
CA ALA A 745 9.60 1.98 24.74
C ALA A 745 9.42 0.45 24.56
N GLU A 746 8.75 0.05 23.47
CA GLU A 746 8.49 -1.33 23.09
C GLU A 746 9.56 -1.90 22.12
N GLY A 747 10.62 -1.14 21.81
CA GLY A 747 11.72 -1.54 20.93
C GLY A 747 11.37 -1.63 19.44
N ASN A 748 10.28 -0.99 19.00
CA ASN A 748 9.84 -1.02 17.59
C ASN A 748 10.52 0.03 16.70
N ILE A 749 11.04 1.10 17.30
CA ILE A 749 11.86 2.14 16.65
C ILE A 749 12.99 2.57 17.59
N GLU A 750 14.02 3.21 17.04
CA GLU A 750 15.02 3.97 17.81
C GLU A 750 14.74 5.47 17.64
N ILE A 751 15.11 6.29 18.63
CA ILE A 751 15.03 7.76 18.60
C ILE A 751 16.42 8.29 18.97
N ASP A 752 16.95 9.25 18.21
CA ASP A 752 18.24 9.90 18.50
C ASP A 752 18.09 10.96 19.62
N GLU A 753 19.14 11.13 20.46
CA GLU A 753 19.22 12.13 21.56
C GLU A 753 19.70 13.54 21.13
#